data_AF-T0CFW9-F1
#
_entry.id   AF-T0CFW9-F1
#
_cell.length_a   1.000
_cell.length_b   1.000
_cell.length_c   1.000
_cell.angle_alpha   90.00
_cell.angle_beta   90.00
_cell.angle_gamma   90.00
#
_symmetry.space_group_name_H-M   'P 1'
#
loop_
_entity.id
_entity.type
_entity.pdbx_description
1 polymer ?
#
loop_
_entity_poly.entity_id
_entity_poly.type
_entity_poly.pdbx_seq_one_letter_code
_entity_poly.pdbx_strand_id
1 'polypeptide(L)'
;MKKLVFISLLLLSSAAISNPKMNVLPSLEWQKNELEMKVHDKLQRGTEVILGHEHFFVDVEIVTNTPETPNFSIPLNPSSEGDTGSIDGNGRKELDLTDDSKQAKAAEDDKTKSDAEIKFTNDVPETDYGESIVFSRLGMEAPLIDDFNDFSPSGKILLTMGDNSKDKINKMKEDFSKEKEKLVDQIKKLRDASKAKPSMIEQMWKYNTSIDIFKNISEINISVRLPNDIAKDERVRIEGLIKSIKLGVNDITPNFKFSYTINVPQKEDIISKSDFLKALSSVSNIIAIVLGVLLIGFVGNRLISKFFELNSAAQAGGNFTMQNDRPESDDDGGAGEMLAAGGGGGDGLGGVHSLNGIERFKVFADNTPQEAILLVKKWIAQDTKSGHAALRALVQQIDNSALTDIFKMLSEPEKAKWRELLNKPLNANELSLANDYISNQIVQSVILPSVIEDPNTYDLLLKLNAEMINQIYEKDPYIVSLVLNALSDSFVAEVLSSCESETVDQILMSSVIIKEQEVRDNQARIKEVLSQYVESKSKLPFVDKLYDILPNVSATVEKSIFNTLKQNINVEEFTELSQKNFPSELVSELPSKFLKEALANYDLGKKVSLLFAMEDSERLYYLDLFAPDGTKARDLMQIEFDSVERDEMRKSKIIAGKDDSWREFVKFVRTRITKEKDEKTEIENLVHNWAQDLYGSVETRPDLKVA
;
A
#
# COMPACT_ATOMS: atom_id res chain seq x y z
N MET A 1 27.73 35.81 -12.95
CA MET A 1 27.39 34.39 -13.20
C MET A 1 25.94 34.02 -12.87
N LYS A 2 25.36 34.35 -11.71
CA LYS A 2 23.99 33.92 -11.34
C LYS A 2 22.85 34.36 -12.29
N LYS A 3 22.94 35.56 -12.89
CA LYS A 3 21.94 36.04 -13.88
C LYS A 3 22.02 35.34 -15.24
N LEU A 4 23.20 34.83 -15.62
CA LEU A 4 23.41 34.17 -16.92
C LEU A 4 22.89 32.72 -16.90
N VAL A 5 23.00 32.04 -15.76
CA VAL A 5 22.41 30.71 -15.53
C VAL A 5 20.88 30.77 -15.56
N PHE A 6 20.28 31.81 -14.97
CA PHE A 6 18.82 31.96 -14.94
C PHE A 6 18.22 32.23 -16.33
N ILE A 7 18.89 33.04 -17.15
CA ILE A 7 18.46 33.30 -18.54
C ILE A 7 18.65 32.06 -19.43
N SER A 8 19.71 31.29 -19.22
CA SER A 8 19.92 30.03 -19.94
C SER A 8 18.84 28.98 -19.59
N LEU A 9 18.41 28.90 -18.33
CA LEU A 9 17.35 27.99 -17.89
C LEU A 9 15.97 28.38 -18.44
N LEU A 10 15.71 29.68 -18.61
CA LEU A 10 14.46 30.21 -19.18
C LEU A 10 14.37 30.01 -20.71
N LEU A 11 15.51 29.96 -21.40
CA LEU A 11 15.57 29.66 -22.83
C LEU A 11 15.47 28.16 -23.13
N LEU A 12 15.91 27.29 -22.21
CA LEU A 12 15.75 25.84 -22.34
C LEU A 12 14.31 25.36 -22.12
N SER A 13 13.54 26.05 -21.26
CA SER A 13 12.13 25.71 -21.00
C SER A 13 11.18 26.15 -22.11
N SER A 14 11.52 27.20 -22.87
CA SER A 14 10.71 27.66 -24.01
C SER A 14 10.90 26.83 -25.28
N ALA A 15 12.02 26.11 -25.42
CA ALA A 15 12.27 25.21 -26.54
C ALA A 15 11.50 23.87 -26.46
N ALA A 16 11.04 23.47 -25.26
CA ALA A 16 10.32 22.20 -25.07
C ALA A 16 8.83 22.25 -25.48
N ILE A 17 8.26 23.45 -25.68
CA ILE A 17 6.81 23.63 -25.86
C ILE A 17 6.40 23.69 -27.35
N SER A 18 7.33 23.72 -28.31
CA SER A 18 7.03 24.03 -29.72
C SER A 18 7.09 22.85 -30.71
N ASN A 19 7.00 21.59 -30.26
CA ASN A 19 6.96 20.42 -31.16
C ASN A 19 5.54 19.81 -31.29
N PRO A 20 4.72 20.22 -32.27
CA PRO A 20 3.35 19.73 -32.47
C PRO A 20 3.29 18.33 -33.13
N LYS A 21 4.38 17.56 -33.13
CA LYS A 21 4.48 16.22 -33.73
C LYS A 21 4.60 15.07 -32.72
N MET A 22 4.41 15.31 -31.42
CA MET A 22 4.27 14.22 -30.43
C MET A 22 2.84 13.66 -30.42
N ASN A 23 2.46 13.00 -31.51
CA ASN A 23 1.25 12.15 -31.56
C ASN A 23 1.59 10.66 -31.33
N VAL A 24 2.85 10.33 -31.00
CA VAL A 24 3.20 8.99 -30.57
C VAL A 24 2.86 8.91 -29.09
N LEU A 25 1.78 8.19 -28.77
CA LEU A 25 1.41 7.91 -27.39
C LEU A 25 2.60 7.20 -26.72
N PRO A 26 3.15 7.74 -25.61
CA PRO A 26 4.34 7.19 -24.94
C PRO A 26 4.23 5.70 -24.60
N SER A 27 2.99 5.19 -24.57
CA SER A 27 2.67 3.80 -24.31
C SER A 27 3.11 2.82 -25.41
N LEU A 28 3.07 3.21 -26.68
CA LEU A 28 3.34 2.28 -27.78
C LEU A 28 4.85 2.06 -27.97
N GLU A 29 5.66 3.10 -27.76
CA GLU A 29 7.12 3.01 -27.86
C GLU A 29 7.73 2.17 -26.73
N TRP A 30 7.20 2.26 -25.50
CA TRP A 30 7.61 1.35 -24.42
C TRP A 30 7.23 -0.09 -24.77
N GLN A 31 5.98 -0.34 -25.19
CA GLN A 31 5.52 -1.70 -25.53
C GLN A 31 6.34 -2.30 -26.66
N LYS A 32 6.76 -1.46 -27.64
CA LYS A 32 7.65 -1.85 -28.72
C LYS A 32 9.00 -2.30 -28.18
N ASN A 33 9.65 -1.48 -27.36
CA ASN A 33 10.96 -1.83 -26.79
C ASN A 33 10.90 -3.10 -25.93
N GLU A 34 9.83 -3.26 -25.14
CA GLU A 34 9.63 -4.46 -24.31
C GLU A 34 9.43 -5.72 -25.17
N LEU A 35 8.69 -5.61 -26.28
CA LEU A 35 8.50 -6.69 -27.22
C LEU A 35 9.79 -7.03 -27.98
N GLU A 36 10.55 -6.02 -28.44
CA GLU A 36 11.86 -6.19 -29.06
C GLU A 36 12.82 -6.94 -28.13
N MET A 37 12.89 -6.56 -26.85
CA MET A 37 13.70 -7.25 -25.85
C MET A 37 13.26 -8.70 -25.65
N LYS A 38 11.96 -8.97 -25.51
CA LYS A 38 11.45 -10.34 -25.31
C LYS A 38 11.71 -11.24 -26.52
N VAL A 39 11.55 -10.71 -27.73
CA VAL A 39 11.85 -11.43 -28.98
C VAL A 39 13.36 -11.66 -29.10
N HIS A 40 14.17 -10.66 -28.80
CA HIS A 40 15.63 -10.77 -28.74
C HIS A 40 16.06 -11.86 -27.75
N ASP A 41 15.57 -11.85 -26.52
CA ASP A 41 15.93 -12.84 -25.49
C ASP A 41 15.48 -14.26 -25.85
N LYS A 42 14.34 -14.41 -26.52
CA LYS A 42 13.86 -15.73 -26.98
C LYS A 42 14.72 -16.26 -28.12
N LEU A 43 15.07 -15.41 -29.09
CA LEU A 43 15.98 -15.76 -30.18
C LEU A 43 17.38 -16.03 -29.68
N GLN A 44 17.88 -15.23 -28.73
CA GLN A 44 19.19 -15.39 -28.13
C GLN A 44 19.27 -16.74 -27.42
N ARG A 45 18.33 -17.06 -26.52
CA ARG A 45 18.28 -18.37 -25.85
C ARG A 45 18.15 -19.54 -26.83
N GLY A 46 17.28 -19.42 -27.83
CA GLY A 46 17.08 -20.46 -28.84
C GLY A 46 18.33 -20.68 -29.70
N THR A 47 19.05 -19.60 -30.03
CA THR A 47 20.28 -19.67 -30.83
C THR A 47 21.46 -20.11 -29.99
N GLU A 48 21.53 -19.73 -28.71
CA GLU A 48 22.60 -20.10 -27.77
C GLU A 48 22.69 -21.61 -27.54
N VAL A 49 21.54 -22.29 -27.48
CA VAL A 49 21.47 -23.75 -27.40
C VAL A 49 22.13 -24.43 -28.61
N ILE A 50 22.15 -23.75 -29.76
CA ILE A 50 22.66 -24.28 -31.03
C ILE A 50 24.10 -23.85 -31.27
N LEU A 51 24.39 -22.57 -31.00
CA LEU A 51 25.66 -21.90 -31.23
C LEU A 51 26.08 -21.29 -29.90
N GLY A 52 27.22 -21.70 -29.35
CA GLY A 52 27.71 -21.13 -28.09
C GLY A 52 27.73 -19.59 -28.10
N HIS A 53 27.65 -19.00 -26.91
CA HIS A 53 27.38 -17.58 -26.64
C HIS A 53 28.23 -16.55 -27.44
N GLU A 54 29.40 -16.96 -27.96
CA GLU A 54 30.35 -16.08 -28.64
C GLU A 54 30.23 -16.08 -30.17
N HIS A 55 29.35 -16.91 -30.75
CA HIS A 55 29.35 -17.18 -32.19
C HIS A 55 28.19 -16.58 -32.97
N PHE A 56 27.36 -15.72 -32.39
CA PHE A 56 26.26 -15.11 -33.13
C PHE A 56 25.83 -13.75 -32.57
N PHE A 57 25.18 -12.95 -33.40
CA PHE A 57 24.56 -11.69 -33.00
C PHE A 57 23.16 -11.60 -33.60
N VAL A 58 22.15 -11.32 -32.77
CA VAL A 58 20.76 -11.15 -33.18
C VAL A 58 20.39 -9.68 -33.00
N ASP A 59 19.85 -9.07 -34.04
CA ASP A 59 19.26 -7.74 -34.00
C ASP A 59 17.78 -7.85 -34.37
N VAL A 60 16.91 -7.23 -33.57
CA VAL A 60 15.46 -7.32 -33.72
C VAL A 60 14.91 -5.91 -33.84
N GLU A 61 14.26 -5.62 -34.97
CA GLU A 61 13.61 -4.34 -35.22
C GLU A 61 12.12 -4.59 -35.51
N ILE A 62 11.24 -3.99 -34.70
CA ILE A 62 9.79 -4.08 -34.89
C ILE A 62 9.28 -2.78 -35.50
N VAL A 63 8.68 -2.88 -36.68
CA VAL A 63 8.06 -1.74 -37.36
C VAL A 63 6.59 -1.67 -36.93
N THR A 64 6.18 -0.50 -36.45
CA THR A 64 4.80 -0.24 -36.02
C THR A 64 4.17 0.81 -36.93
N ASN A 65 2.90 0.62 -37.25
CA ASN A 65 2.06 1.62 -37.90
C ASN A 65 1.62 2.66 -36.85
N THR A 66 1.44 3.90 -37.28
CA THR A 66 0.82 4.93 -36.43
C THR A 66 -0.60 4.50 -36.07
N PRO A 67 -0.97 4.46 -34.78
CA PRO A 67 -2.29 4.01 -34.36
C PRO A 67 -3.38 4.92 -34.90
N GLU A 68 -4.50 4.34 -35.34
CA GLU A 68 -5.68 5.12 -35.73
C GLU A 68 -6.21 5.89 -34.52
N THR A 69 -6.49 7.18 -34.70
CA THR A 69 -7.04 8.00 -33.62
C THR A 69 -8.43 7.51 -33.25
N PRO A 70 -8.67 7.03 -32.01
CA PRO A 70 -9.96 6.46 -31.63
C PRO A 70 -11.06 7.53 -31.71
N ASN A 71 -12.13 7.22 -32.44
CA ASN A 71 -13.29 8.10 -32.50
C ASN A 71 -14.14 7.94 -31.23
N PHE A 72 -13.88 8.80 -30.25
CA PHE A 72 -14.61 8.82 -28.98
C PHE A 72 -16.07 9.27 -29.11
N SER A 73 -16.52 9.68 -30.30
CA SER A 73 -17.84 10.29 -30.49
C SER A 73 -18.94 9.29 -30.87
N ILE A 74 -18.59 8.05 -31.25
CA ILE A 74 -19.53 7.08 -31.81
C ILE A 74 -19.63 5.86 -30.88
N PRO A 75 -20.74 5.60 -30.16
CA PRO A 75 -20.86 4.43 -29.28
C PRO A 75 -20.70 3.09 -30.04
N LEU A 76 -20.14 2.07 -29.39
CA LEU A 76 -19.84 0.75 -30.00
C LEU A 76 -21.08 0.05 -30.55
N ASN A 77 -22.22 0.24 -29.89
CA ASN A 77 -23.53 -0.20 -30.36
C ASN A 77 -24.42 1.05 -30.52
N PRO A 78 -24.49 1.68 -31.69
CA PRO A 78 -25.55 2.63 -31.95
C PRO A 78 -26.85 1.85 -31.84
N SER A 79 -27.65 2.13 -30.80
CA SER A 79 -28.98 1.54 -30.68
C SER A 79 -29.70 1.80 -32.00
N SER A 80 -30.07 0.71 -32.70
CA SER A 80 -30.86 0.80 -33.90
C SER A 80 -32.19 1.46 -33.52
N GLU A 81 -32.38 2.71 -33.94
CA GLU A 81 -33.67 3.39 -33.87
C GLU A 81 -34.69 2.55 -34.65
N GLY A 82 -35.50 1.77 -33.93
CA GLY A 82 -36.49 0.90 -34.56
C GLY A 82 -37.34 0.05 -33.63
N ASP A 83 -36.88 -0.32 -32.44
CA ASP A 83 -37.65 -1.25 -31.60
C ASP A 83 -38.48 -0.53 -30.54
N THR A 84 -39.67 -0.08 -30.95
CA THR A 84 -40.73 0.39 -30.05
C THR A 84 -41.63 -0.79 -29.67
N GLY A 85 -41.07 -1.72 -28.88
CA GLY A 85 -41.84 -2.77 -28.21
C GLY A 85 -42.71 -2.18 -27.10
N SER A 86 -43.93 -1.78 -27.46
CA SER A 86 -45.02 -1.44 -26.54
C SER A 86 -45.38 -2.69 -25.71
N ILE A 87 -45.08 -2.65 -24.42
CA ILE A 87 -45.63 -3.60 -23.44
C ILE A 87 -46.99 -3.04 -23.03
N ASP A 88 -48.05 -3.48 -23.71
CA ASP A 88 -49.42 -3.40 -23.21
C ASP A 88 -49.91 -4.81 -22.89
N GLY A 89 -50.04 -5.07 -21.59
CA GLY A 89 -50.57 -6.32 -21.08
C GLY A 89 -52.10 -6.31 -21.10
N ASN A 90 -52.70 -7.10 -21.99
CA ASN A 90 -53.92 -7.84 -21.68
C ASN A 90 -54.23 -8.86 -22.78
N GLY A 91 -54.21 -10.16 -22.47
CA GLY A 91 -54.58 -11.18 -23.45
C GLY A 91 -54.30 -12.61 -22.99
N ARG A 92 -55.16 -13.13 -22.13
CA ARG A 92 -55.36 -14.57 -21.93
C ARG A 92 -55.65 -15.26 -23.28
N LYS A 93 -54.87 -16.28 -23.64
CA LYS A 93 -55.26 -17.57 -24.26
C LYS A 93 -54.00 -18.38 -24.57
N GLU A 94 -53.74 -19.43 -23.82
CA GLU A 94 -54.18 -20.83 -24.05
C GLU A 94 -53.11 -21.58 -24.86
N LEU A 95 -52.49 -22.56 -24.19
CA LEU A 95 -51.58 -23.53 -24.79
C LEU A 95 -52.33 -24.31 -25.87
N ASP A 96 -51.70 -24.50 -27.03
CA ASP A 96 -51.92 -25.72 -27.81
C ASP A 96 -50.59 -26.19 -28.43
N LEU A 97 -50.28 -27.45 -28.14
CA LEU A 97 -49.16 -28.23 -28.67
C LEU A 97 -49.76 -29.12 -29.76
N THR A 98 -49.24 -29.08 -30.99
CA THR A 98 -49.22 -30.25 -31.87
C THR A 98 -48.27 -30.07 -33.06
N ASP A 99 -47.26 -30.94 -33.08
CA ASP A 99 -46.91 -31.89 -34.14
C ASP A 99 -46.76 -31.47 -35.62
N ASP A 100 -45.52 -31.68 -36.06
CA ASP A 100 -45.14 -32.54 -37.19
C ASP A 100 -45.51 -32.15 -38.64
N SER A 101 -44.44 -31.68 -39.31
CA SER A 101 -43.76 -32.44 -40.37
C SER A 101 -43.94 -32.01 -41.84
N LYS A 102 -42.76 -32.00 -42.49
CA LYS A 102 -42.44 -32.51 -43.83
C LYS A 102 -42.40 -31.58 -45.06
N GLN A 103 -41.22 -31.68 -45.69
CA GLN A 103 -40.84 -31.58 -47.11
C GLN A 103 -40.49 -30.20 -47.67
N ALA A 104 -39.52 -29.99 -48.56
CA ALA A 104 -38.24 -30.63 -48.97
C ALA A 104 -37.79 -29.91 -50.27
N LYS A 105 -36.50 -29.57 -50.40
CA LYS A 105 -35.70 -29.33 -51.64
C LYS A 105 -36.01 -28.03 -52.43
N ALA A 106 -35.08 -27.26 -53.01
CA ALA A 106 -33.69 -27.45 -53.45
C ALA A 106 -32.98 -26.09 -53.70
N ALA A 107 -31.62 -26.11 -53.65
CA ALA A 107 -30.65 -25.25 -54.38
C ALA A 107 -30.66 -23.72 -54.13
N GLU A 108 -29.58 -22.94 -54.05
CA GLU A 108 -28.12 -23.08 -54.09
C GLU A 108 -27.57 -21.73 -53.57
N ASP A 109 -26.34 -21.73 -53.08
CA ASP A 109 -25.41 -20.59 -52.95
C ASP A 109 -25.58 -19.47 -51.90
N ASP A 110 -24.57 -19.49 -51.00
CA ASP A 110 -23.65 -18.40 -50.63
C ASP A 110 -23.75 -17.75 -49.23
N LYS A 111 -22.61 -17.89 -48.51
CA LYS A 111 -22.06 -17.05 -47.41
C LYS A 111 -22.57 -17.21 -45.98
N THR A 112 -21.82 -18.05 -45.25
CA THR A 112 -21.10 -17.75 -43.99
C THR A 112 -21.68 -16.69 -43.04
N LYS A 113 -22.18 -17.17 -41.90
CA LYS A 113 -21.83 -16.69 -40.53
C LYS A 113 -22.28 -17.76 -39.53
N SER A 114 -21.33 -18.51 -38.99
CA SER A 114 -21.58 -19.43 -37.89
C SER A 114 -21.80 -18.63 -36.61
N ASP A 115 -23.00 -18.76 -36.05
CA ASP A 115 -23.26 -18.55 -34.64
C ASP A 115 -22.34 -19.47 -33.84
N ALA A 116 -21.55 -18.89 -32.94
CA ALA A 116 -20.90 -19.60 -31.86
C ALA A 116 -21.31 -18.92 -30.56
N GLU A 117 -22.34 -19.47 -29.91
CA GLU A 117 -22.60 -19.29 -28.48
C GLU A 117 -21.30 -19.59 -27.70
N ILE A 118 -20.74 -18.58 -27.04
CA ILE A 118 -19.65 -18.79 -26.09
C ILE A 118 -20.28 -19.30 -24.80
N LYS A 119 -20.19 -20.62 -24.56
CA LYS A 119 -20.39 -21.22 -23.24
C LYS A 119 -19.11 -21.05 -22.42
N PHE A 120 -19.22 -20.50 -21.22
CA PHE A 120 -18.12 -20.49 -20.26
C PHE A 120 -18.10 -21.83 -19.52
N THR A 121 -17.05 -22.62 -19.69
CA THR A 121 -16.70 -23.78 -18.87
C THR A 121 -15.61 -23.40 -17.87
N ASN A 122 -15.77 -23.79 -16.60
CA ASN A 122 -14.85 -23.52 -15.48
C ASN A 122 -13.74 -24.59 -15.33
N ASP A 123 -13.28 -25.19 -16.41
CA ASP A 123 -12.19 -26.15 -16.35
C ASP A 123 -10.84 -25.44 -16.54
N VAL A 124 -9.99 -25.54 -15.52
CA VAL A 124 -8.61 -25.05 -15.53
C VAL A 124 -7.78 -25.93 -16.48
N PRO A 125 -7.07 -25.38 -17.48
CA PRO A 125 -6.21 -26.20 -18.32
C PRO A 125 -4.92 -26.55 -17.58
N GLU A 126 -4.52 -27.82 -17.71
CA GLU A 126 -3.28 -28.38 -17.19
C GLU A 126 -2.05 -27.60 -17.70
N THR A 127 -1.04 -27.52 -16.84
CA THR A 127 0.25 -26.89 -17.09
C THR A 127 1.04 -27.64 -18.15
N ASP A 128 1.07 -27.11 -19.37
CA ASP A 128 1.99 -27.54 -20.44
C ASP A 128 3.19 -26.58 -20.54
N TYR A 129 4.35 -27.14 -20.85
CA TYR A 129 5.66 -26.50 -20.71
C TYR A 129 5.86 -25.31 -21.68
N GLY A 130 6.09 -24.11 -21.14
CA GLY A 130 7.08 -23.14 -21.64
C GLY A 130 7.02 -22.56 -23.08
N GLU A 131 5.96 -22.73 -23.88
CA GLU A 131 5.97 -22.28 -25.28
C GLU A 131 5.34 -20.89 -25.56
N SER A 132 4.63 -20.27 -24.62
CA SER A 132 3.95 -18.99 -24.84
C SER A 132 4.64 -17.80 -24.16
N ILE A 133 4.72 -16.67 -24.87
CA ILE A 133 5.01 -15.38 -24.24
C ILE A 133 3.69 -14.91 -23.62
N VAL A 134 3.49 -15.15 -22.34
CA VAL A 134 2.29 -14.70 -21.62
C VAL A 134 2.47 -13.23 -21.23
N PHE A 135 1.54 -12.39 -21.67
CA PHE A 135 1.38 -11.03 -21.16
C PHE A 135 0.25 -11.02 -20.12
N SER A 136 0.49 -10.43 -18.96
CA SER A 136 -0.57 -10.14 -18.00
C SER A 136 -1.42 -9.00 -18.56
N ARG A 137 -2.58 -9.34 -19.13
CA ARG A 137 -3.58 -8.38 -19.59
C ARG A 137 -4.40 -7.99 -18.35
N LEU A 138 -4.12 -6.81 -17.79
CA LEU A 138 -4.87 -6.11 -16.72
C LEU A 138 -4.82 -6.73 -15.31
N GLY A 139 -4.14 -6.03 -14.39
CA GLY A 139 -4.30 -6.19 -12.94
C GLY A 139 -5.27 -5.17 -12.36
N MET A 140 -6.57 -5.31 -12.62
CA MET A 140 -7.64 -4.63 -11.86
C MET A 140 -8.90 -5.51 -11.85
N GLU A 141 -9.18 -6.15 -10.71
CA GLU A 141 -10.50 -6.71 -10.42
C GLU A 141 -11.42 -5.58 -9.95
N ALA A 142 -12.52 -5.37 -10.66
CA ALA A 142 -13.62 -4.50 -10.23
C ALA A 142 -14.80 -5.40 -9.80
N PRO A 143 -15.48 -5.10 -8.68
CA PRO A 143 -16.60 -5.91 -8.22
C PRO A 143 -17.79 -5.78 -9.18
N LEU A 144 -18.39 -6.93 -9.49
CA LEU A 144 -19.68 -7.04 -10.17
C LEU A 144 -20.76 -6.44 -9.25
N ILE A 145 -21.42 -5.37 -9.71
CA ILE A 145 -22.69 -4.92 -9.17
C ILE A 145 -23.76 -5.59 -10.04
N ASP A 146 -24.48 -6.55 -9.47
CA ASP A 146 -25.68 -7.12 -10.04
C ASP A 146 -26.86 -6.86 -9.10
N ASP A 147 -28.00 -6.53 -9.72
CA ASP A 147 -29.36 -6.40 -9.17
C ASP A 147 -29.71 -5.24 -8.21
N PHE A 148 -30.07 -4.11 -8.82
CA PHE A 148 -31.02 -3.12 -8.27
C PHE A 148 -32.29 -3.12 -9.10
N ASN A 149 -33.28 -3.92 -8.71
CA ASN A 149 -34.68 -3.74 -9.13
C ASN A 149 -35.62 -4.45 -8.16
N ASP A 150 -35.73 -3.93 -6.94
CA ASP A 150 -36.90 -4.25 -6.10
C ASP A 150 -37.09 -3.21 -4.99
N PHE A 151 -37.62 -2.04 -5.32
CA PHE A 151 -38.32 -1.20 -4.34
C PHE A 151 -39.38 -0.34 -5.03
N SER A 152 -40.64 -0.76 -4.91
CA SER A 152 -41.79 0.15 -4.99
C SER A 152 -42.43 0.25 -3.61
N PRO A 153 -42.53 1.45 -2.99
CA PRO A 153 -43.26 1.60 -1.73
C PRO A 153 -44.67 2.12 -2.03
N SER A 154 -45.65 1.22 -2.15
CA SER A 154 -47.07 1.58 -2.09
C SER A 154 -47.61 1.36 -0.67
N GLY A 155 -47.32 2.30 0.22
CA GLY A 155 -47.89 2.35 1.57
C GLY A 155 -48.41 3.74 1.90
N LYS A 156 -49.52 4.15 1.27
CA LYS A 156 -50.22 5.40 1.64
C LYS A 156 -51.00 5.18 2.94
N ILE A 157 -50.53 5.80 4.01
CA ILE A 157 -51.34 6.05 5.22
C ILE A 157 -52.21 7.28 4.95
N LEU A 158 -53.52 7.10 5.02
CA LEU A 158 -54.52 8.15 4.87
C LEU A 158 -54.88 8.68 6.27
N LEU A 159 -54.50 9.92 6.59
CA LEU A 159 -55.04 10.65 7.74
C LEU A 159 -56.05 11.69 7.23
N THR A 160 -57.31 11.48 7.60
CA THR A 160 -58.45 12.35 7.33
C THR A 160 -58.43 13.56 8.28
N MET A 161 -58.50 14.77 7.74
CA MET A 161 -58.82 15.99 8.48
C MET A 161 -59.83 16.84 7.67
N GLY A 162 -61.01 17.03 8.25
CA GLY A 162 -61.84 18.25 8.20
C GLY A 162 -62.42 18.73 6.87
N ASP A 163 -63.75 18.62 6.74
CA ASP A 163 -64.58 19.19 5.68
C ASP A 163 -64.48 20.72 5.60
N ASN A 164 -63.57 21.24 4.76
CA ASN A 164 -63.76 22.50 4.01
C ASN A 164 -62.72 22.77 2.91
N SER A 165 -62.12 21.72 2.32
CA SER A 165 -60.95 21.86 1.43
C SER A 165 -61.05 21.14 0.08
N LYS A 166 -62.22 20.63 -0.33
CA LYS A 166 -62.39 19.90 -1.60
C LYS A 166 -61.99 20.70 -2.84
N ASP A 167 -62.32 21.98 -2.90
CA ASP A 167 -62.02 22.81 -4.09
C ASP A 167 -60.53 23.22 -4.16
N LYS A 168 -59.88 23.41 -3.00
CA LYS A 168 -58.43 23.66 -2.95
C LYS A 168 -57.60 22.42 -3.30
N ILE A 169 -58.06 21.24 -2.87
CA ILE A 169 -57.41 19.96 -3.19
C ILE A 169 -57.52 19.63 -4.67
N ASN A 170 -58.66 19.92 -5.30
CA ASN A 170 -58.82 19.68 -6.74
C ASN A 170 -57.92 20.61 -7.58
N LYS A 171 -57.78 21.88 -7.19
CA LYS A 171 -56.88 22.83 -7.86
C LYS A 171 -55.40 22.44 -7.70
N MET A 172 -55.00 22.03 -6.49
CA MET A 172 -53.64 21.50 -6.26
C MET A 172 -53.38 20.21 -7.05
N LYS A 173 -54.36 19.29 -7.16
CA LYS A 173 -54.19 18.08 -7.97
C LYS A 173 -53.97 18.39 -9.44
N GLU A 174 -54.65 19.41 -9.97
CA GLU A 174 -54.47 19.83 -11.37
C GLU A 174 -53.10 20.48 -11.59
N ASP A 175 -52.65 21.33 -10.67
CA ASP A 175 -51.33 21.96 -10.72
C ASP A 175 -50.20 20.93 -10.57
N PHE A 176 -50.34 19.97 -9.65
CA PHE A 176 -49.39 18.85 -9.51
C PHE A 176 -49.36 17.94 -10.74
N SER A 177 -50.49 17.74 -11.43
CA SER A 177 -50.53 16.96 -12.66
C SER A 177 -49.75 17.65 -13.78
N LYS A 178 -49.93 18.97 -13.94
CA LYS A 178 -49.21 19.77 -14.94
C LYS A 178 -47.70 19.87 -14.64
N GLU A 179 -47.32 19.94 -13.37
CA GLU A 179 -45.91 19.96 -12.96
C GLU A 179 -45.25 18.59 -13.14
N LYS A 180 -45.97 17.50 -12.85
CA LYS A 180 -45.52 16.14 -13.10
C LYS A 180 -45.29 15.89 -14.59
N GLU A 181 -46.18 16.35 -15.47
CA GLU A 181 -45.98 16.25 -16.93
C GLU A 181 -44.72 17.00 -17.40
N LYS A 182 -44.49 18.21 -16.88
CA LYS A 182 -43.26 18.99 -17.20
C LYS A 182 -41.99 18.29 -16.73
N LEU A 183 -42.01 17.68 -15.54
CA LEU A 183 -40.86 16.93 -15.01
C LEU A 183 -40.61 15.65 -15.83
N VAL A 184 -41.66 14.96 -16.25
CA VAL A 184 -41.54 13.78 -17.12
C VAL A 184 -40.93 14.16 -18.47
N ASP A 185 -41.34 15.28 -19.06
CA ASP A 185 -40.75 15.80 -20.31
C ASP A 185 -39.28 16.22 -20.15
N GLN A 186 -38.91 16.83 -19.01
CA GLN A 186 -37.52 17.16 -18.70
C GLN A 186 -36.67 15.91 -18.48
N ILE A 187 -37.18 14.91 -17.77
CA ILE A 187 -36.50 13.62 -17.56
C ILE A 187 -36.32 12.91 -18.90
N LYS A 188 -37.32 12.95 -19.79
CA LYS A 188 -37.22 12.37 -21.13
C LYS A 188 -36.14 13.06 -21.96
N LYS A 189 -36.09 14.40 -21.97
CA LYS A 189 -35.03 15.18 -22.64
C LYS A 189 -33.63 14.91 -22.08
N LEU A 190 -33.48 14.76 -20.76
CA LEU A 190 -32.20 14.44 -20.12
C LEU A 190 -31.77 12.99 -20.41
N ARG A 191 -32.72 12.05 -20.45
CA ARG A 191 -32.48 10.64 -20.79
C ARG A 191 -32.07 10.47 -22.25
N ASP A 192 -32.69 11.22 -23.15
CA ASP A 192 -32.35 11.21 -24.56
C ASP A 192 -30.99 11.90 -24.81
N ALA A 193 -30.64 12.93 -24.03
CA ALA A 193 -29.32 13.56 -24.07
C ALA A 193 -28.19 12.70 -23.45
N SER A 194 -28.50 11.84 -22.47
CA SER A 194 -27.51 10.96 -21.83
C SER A 194 -27.24 9.68 -22.62
N LYS A 195 -28.18 9.21 -23.45
CA LYS A 195 -28.02 8.03 -24.31
C LYS A 195 -27.02 8.21 -25.47
N ALA A 196 -26.62 9.45 -25.77
CA ALA A 196 -25.76 9.76 -26.92
C ALA A 196 -24.25 9.82 -26.61
N LYS A 197 -23.82 9.73 -25.34
CA LYS A 197 -22.40 9.79 -24.98
C LYS A 197 -21.88 8.40 -24.59
N PRO A 198 -20.80 7.89 -25.21
CA PRO A 198 -20.24 6.60 -24.86
C PRO A 198 -19.76 6.61 -23.41
N SER A 199 -20.00 5.50 -22.71
CA SER A 199 -19.58 5.29 -21.32
C SER A 199 -18.07 5.50 -21.17
N MET A 200 -17.63 5.99 -20.01
CA MET A 200 -16.20 6.17 -19.70
C MET A 200 -15.41 4.87 -19.90
N ILE A 201 -16.01 3.72 -19.55
CA ILE A 201 -15.43 2.39 -19.76
C ILE A 201 -15.22 2.11 -21.26
N GLU A 202 -16.18 2.52 -22.09
CA GLU A 202 -16.12 2.34 -23.54
C GLU A 202 -15.04 3.22 -24.18
N GLN A 203 -14.90 4.46 -23.70
CA GLN A 203 -13.84 5.36 -24.13
C GLN A 203 -12.45 4.82 -23.74
N MET A 204 -12.32 4.28 -22.51
CA MET A 204 -11.08 3.61 -22.07
C MET A 204 -10.79 2.35 -22.88
N TRP A 205 -11.80 1.56 -23.23
CA TRP A 205 -11.63 0.39 -24.08
C TRP A 205 -11.16 0.76 -25.48
N LYS A 206 -11.74 1.80 -26.11
CA LYS A 206 -11.29 2.29 -27.42
C LYS A 206 -9.86 2.82 -27.39
N TYR A 207 -9.52 3.56 -26.34
CA TYR A 207 -8.16 4.05 -26.12
C TYR A 207 -7.17 2.88 -25.99
N ASN A 208 -7.43 1.91 -25.11
CA ASN A 208 -6.58 0.74 -24.94
C ASN A 208 -6.46 -0.09 -26.22
N THR A 209 -7.57 -0.23 -26.96
CA THR A 209 -7.58 -0.97 -28.22
C THR A 209 -6.77 -0.28 -29.31
N SER A 210 -6.80 1.06 -29.36
CA SER A 210 -5.99 1.83 -30.31
C SER A 210 -4.48 1.76 -30.00
N ILE A 211 -4.12 1.51 -28.75
CA ILE A 211 -2.73 1.46 -28.27
C ILE A 211 -2.15 0.05 -28.26
N ASP A 212 -2.99 -0.97 -28.44
CA ASP A 212 -2.55 -2.37 -28.45
C ASP A 212 -1.49 -2.61 -29.54
N ILE A 213 -0.26 -2.89 -29.13
CA ILE A 213 0.86 -3.07 -30.06
C ILE A 213 0.59 -4.19 -31.07
N PHE A 214 -0.09 -5.26 -30.67
CA PHE A 214 -0.34 -6.39 -31.56
C PHE A 214 -1.24 -6.05 -32.75
N LYS A 215 -2.08 -5.02 -32.63
CA LYS A 215 -2.89 -4.51 -33.75
C LYS A 215 -2.12 -3.56 -34.66
N ASN A 216 -1.01 -3.02 -34.17
CA ASN A 216 -0.26 -1.95 -34.83
C ASN A 216 1.10 -2.42 -35.37
N ILE A 217 1.55 -3.66 -35.13
CA ILE A 217 2.78 -4.19 -35.75
C ILE A 217 2.52 -4.42 -37.23
N SER A 218 3.37 -3.85 -38.10
CA SER A 218 3.35 -4.12 -39.53
C SER A 218 4.32 -5.24 -39.89
N GLU A 219 5.56 -5.15 -39.42
CA GLU A 219 6.64 -6.08 -39.77
C GLU A 219 7.59 -6.29 -38.59
N ILE A 220 8.10 -7.52 -38.46
CA ILE A 220 9.16 -7.89 -37.51
C ILE A 220 10.38 -8.26 -38.33
N ASN A 221 11.41 -7.42 -38.31
CA ASN A 221 12.66 -7.63 -39.03
C ASN A 221 13.72 -8.19 -38.07
N ILE A 222 14.18 -9.41 -38.35
CA ILE A 222 15.20 -10.09 -37.52
C ILE A 222 16.45 -10.24 -38.37
N SER A 223 17.53 -9.58 -37.96
CA SER A 223 18.83 -9.68 -38.61
C SER A 223 19.76 -10.54 -37.76
N VAL A 224 20.12 -11.72 -38.28
CA VAL A 224 21.06 -12.63 -37.60
C VAL A 224 22.40 -12.58 -38.30
N ARG A 225 23.47 -12.27 -37.53
CA ARG A 225 24.84 -12.28 -38.02
C ARG A 225 25.55 -13.54 -37.53
N LEU A 226 26.05 -14.32 -38.48
CA LEU A 226 26.77 -15.58 -38.23
C LEU A 226 28.20 -15.47 -38.76
N PRO A 227 29.17 -16.18 -38.16
CA PRO A 227 30.54 -16.19 -38.62
C PRO A 227 30.66 -16.95 -39.95
N ASN A 228 31.60 -16.52 -40.79
CA ASN A 228 31.76 -17.07 -42.14
C ASN A 228 32.56 -18.38 -42.20
N ASP A 229 33.05 -18.87 -41.07
CA ASP A 229 33.77 -20.14 -40.91
C ASP A 229 32.83 -21.36 -40.86
N ILE A 230 31.56 -21.17 -40.53
CA ILE A 230 30.55 -22.24 -40.49
C ILE A 230 30.36 -22.87 -41.88
N ALA A 231 30.33 -24.21 -41.95
CA ALA A 231 30.15 -24.95 -43.19
C ALA A 231 28.77 -24.65 -43.81
N LYS A 232 28.67 -24.65 -45.15
CA LYS A 232 27.40 -24.31 -45.85
C LYS A 232 26.23 -25.21 -45.43
N ASP A 233 26.50 -26.48 -45.17
CA ASP A 233 25.47 -27.44 -44.74
C ASP A 233 24.96 -27.15 -43.32
N GLU A 234 25.83 -26.64 -42.44
CA GLU A 234 25.46 -26.22 -41.09
C GLU A 234 24.68 -24.90 -41.10
N ARG A 235 25.02 -23.96 -42.00
CA ARG A 235 24.28 -22.71 -42.19
C ARG A 235 22.81 -22.97 -42.49
N VAL A 236 22.52 -23.88 -43.41
CA VAL A 236 21.14 -24.22 -43.78
C VAL A 236 20.36 -24.81 -42.59
N ARG A 237 21.03 -25.62 -41.75
CA ARG A 237 20.41 -26.18 -40.53
C ARG A 237 20.14 -25.10 -39.48
N ILE A 238 21.10 -24.21 -39.24
CA ILE A 238 20.97 -23.09 -38.30
C ILE A 238 19.87 -22.13 -38.76
N GLU A 239 19.85 -21.75 -40.04
CA GLU A 239 18.78 -20.91 -40.60
C GLU A 239 17.41 -21.58 -40.45
N GLY A 240 17.32 -22.89 -40.68
CA GLY A 240 16.09 -23.66 -40.51
C GLY A 240 15.61 -23.69 -39.06
N LEU A 241 16.52 -23.89 -38.11
CA LEU A 241 16.22 -23.90 -36.68
C LEU A 241 15.76 -22.52 -36.21
N ILE A 242 16.46 -21.44 -36.58
CA ILE A 242 16.09 -20.07 -36.19
C ILE A 242 14.71 -19.71 -36.76
N LYS A 243 14.42 -20.06 -38.01
CA LYS A 243 13.10 -19.86 -38.63
C LYS A 243 11.99 -20.68 -37.97
N SER A 244 12.32 -21.80 -37.31
CA SER A 244 11.35 -22.64 -36.62
C SER A 244 10.93 -22.12 -35.24
N ILE A 245 11.64 -21.13 -34.69
CA ILE A 245 11.31 -20.55 -33.38
C ILE A 245 9.99 -19.79 -33.50
N LYS A 246 8.93 -20.33 -32.88
CA LYS A 246 7.62 -19.68 -32.79
C LYS A 246 7.72 -18.45 -31.86
N LEU A 247 7.63 -17.26 -32.43
CA LEU A 247 7.70 -16.00 -31.68
C LEU A 247 6.43 -15.69 -30.88
N GLY A 248 5.31 -16.38 -31.17
CA GLY A 248 4.04 -16.16 -30.45
C GLY A 248 3.35 -14.83 -30.79
N VAL A 249 3.71 -14.22 -31.92
CA VAL A 249 3.01 -13.04 -32.46
C VAL A 249 2.00 -13.57 -33.49
N ASN A 250 0.71 -13.52 -33.16
CA ASN A 250 -0.35 -14.05 -34.03
C ASN A 250 -0.38 -13.31 -35.38
N ASP A 251 -0.51 -14.07 -36.47
CA ASP A 251 -0.69 -13.62 -37.86
C ASP A 251 0.45 -12.84 -38.54
N ILE A 252 1.55 -12.53 -37.84
CA ILE A 252 2.68 -11.78 -38.40
C ILE A 252 3.86 -12.71 -38.66
N THR A 253 4.21 -12.89 -39.94
CA THR A 253 5.39 -13.67 -40.33
C THR A 253 6.66 -12.83 -40.20
N PRO A 254 7.62 -13.18 -39.33
CA PRO A 254 8.87 -12.44 -39.21
C PRO A 254 9.72 -12.55 -40.48
N ASN A 255 10.36 -11.45 -40.86
CA ASN A 255 11.28 -11.37 -41.97
C ASN A 255 12.72 -11.58 -41.46
N PHE A 256 13.32 -12.72 -41.80
CA PHE A 256 14.67 -13.07 -41.37
C PHE A 256 15.71 -12.71 -42.42
N LYS A 257 16.73 -11.93 -42.03
CA LYS A 257 17.89 -11.60 -42.84
C LYS A 257 19.17 -12.15 -42.21
N PHE A 258 19.80 -13.12 -42.87
CA PHE A 258 21.06 -13.71 -42.42
C PHE A 258 22.24 -13.03 -43.11
N SER A 259 23.23 -12.59 -42.33
CA SER A 259 24.48 -12.02 -42.85
C SER A 259 25.70 -12.75 -42.29
N TYR A 260 26.65 -13.07 -43.16
CA TYR A 260 27.85 -13.83 -42.81
C TYR A 260 29.07 -12.93 -42.81
N THR A 261 29.69 -12.69 -41.63
CA THR A 261 30.83 -11.79 -41.49
C THR A 261 32.04 -12.49 -40.86
N ILE A 262 33.25 -12.08 -41.24
CA ILE A 262 34.52 -12.73 -40.80
C ILE A 262 34.85 -12.41 -39.33
N ASN A 263 34.41 -11.25 -38.84
CA ASN A 263 34.47 -10.88 -37.44
C ASN A 263 33.05 -10.58 -36.98
N VAL A 264 32.51 -11.38 -36.07
CA VAL A 264 31.37 -10.95 -35.26
C VAL A 264 31.97 -9.95 -34.26
N PRO A 265 31.65 -8.65 -34.34
CA PRO A 265 32.18 -7.71 -33.37
C PRO A 265 31.68 -8.14 -31.99
N GLN A 266 32.59 -8.62 -31.13
CA GLN A 266 32.30 -8.70 -29.71
C GLN A 266 31.95 -7.28 -29.27
N LYS A 267 30.75 -7.13 -28.73
CA LYS A 267 30.26 -5.84 -28.24
C LYS A 267 31.14 -5.47 -27.04
N GLU A 268 32.23 -4.75 -27.27
CA GLU A 268 32.69 -3.82 -26.25
C GLU A 268 31.50 -2.87 -26.03
N ASP A 269 30.96 -2.82 -24.81
CA ASP A 269 29.91 -1.89 -24.39
C ASP A 269 30.42 -0.44 -24.39
N ILE A 270 30.96 0.01 -25.52
CA ILE A 270 31.15 1.41 -25.80
C ILE A 270 29.76 1.91 -26.17
N ILE A 271 28.99 2.27 -25.14
CA ILE A 271 27.78 3.06 -25.28
C ILE A 271 28.17 4.25 -26.17
N SER A 272 27.73 4.20 -27.43
CA SER A 272 27.97 5.29 -28.37
C SER A 272 27.44 6.55 -27.73
N LYS A 273 28.21 7.64 -27.75
CA LYS A 273 27.76 8.93 -27.19
C LYS A 273 26.39 9.34 -27.75
N SER A 274 26.04 8.90 -28.96
CA SER A 274 24.73 9.12 -29.56
C SER A 274 23.60 8.30 -28.92
N ASP A 275 23.86 7.07 -28.45
CA ASP A 275 22.88 6.23 -27.77
C ASP A 275 22.71 6.66 -26.31
N PHE A 276 23.80 7.09 -25.65
CA PHE A 276 23.71 7.75 -24.36
C PHE A 276 22.88 9.04 -24.45
N LEU A 277 23.08 9.87 -25.48
CA LEU A 277 22.29 11.09 -25.68
C LEU A 277 20.82 10.81 -26.00
N LYS A 278 20.50 9.73 -26.73
CA LYS A 278 19.11 9.28 -26.96
C LYS A 278 18.45 8.75 -25.68
N ALA A 279 19.18 7.95 -24.91
CA ALA A 279 18.70 7.50 -23.60
C ALA A 279 18.49 8.70 -22.67
N LEU A 280 19.43 9.65 -22.63
CA LEU A 280 19.33 10.88 -21.84
C LEU A 280 18.17 11.78 -22.32
N SER A 281 17.88 11.83 -23.63
CA SER A 281 16.75 12.60 -24.15
C SER A 281 15.41 11.97 -23.79
N SER A 282 15.32 10.64 -23.77
CA SER A 282 14.12 9.92 -23.29
C SER A 282 13.84 10.17 -21.80
N VAL A 283 14.90 10.31 -20.98
CA VAL A 283 14.81 10.58 -19.54
C VAL A 283 14.71 12.09 -19.24
N SER A 284 14.99 12.96 -20.22
CA SER A 284 15.04 14.41 -20.04
C SER A 284 13.72 15.01 -19.55
N ASN A 285 12.58 14.46 -19.98
CA ASN A 285 11.26 14.89 -19.50
C ASN A 285 11.07 14.56 -18.01
N ILE A 286 11.51 13.38 -17.56
CA ILE A 286 11.42 12.97 -16.15
C ILE A 286 12.35 13.84 -15.30
N ILE A 287 13.59 14.08 -15.76
CA ILE A 287 14.54 14.97 -15.09
C ILE A 287 14.00 16.41 -15.03
N ALA A 288 13.36 16.90 -16.08
CA ALA A 288 12.74 18.23 -16.10
C ALA A 288 11.57 18.34 -15.12
N ILE A 289 10.74 17.30 -15.00
CA ILE A 289 9.64 17.26 -14.02
C ILE A 289 10.21 17.23 -12.59
N VAL A 290 11.19 16.36 -12.30
CA VAL A 290 11.81 16.26 -10.97
C VAL A 290 12.51 17.57 -10.59
N LEU A 291 13.26 18.18 -11.51
CA LEU A 291 13.87 19.49 -11.29
C LEU A 291 12.82 20.59 -11.12
N GLY A 292 11.71 20.55 -11.88
CA GLY A 292 10.60 21.47 -11.73
C GLY A 292 9.95 21.40 -10.35
N VAL A 293 9.69 20.19 -9.85
CA VAL A 293 9.14 19.95 -8.50
C VAL A 293 10.13 20.41 -7.42
N LEU A 294 11.42 20.12 -7.57
CA LEU A 294 12.46 20.60 -6.65
C LEU A 294 12.55 22.13 -6.63
N LEU A 295 12.41 22.78 -7.80
CA LEU A 295 12.48 24.22 -7.92
C LEU A 295 11.23 24.90 -7.33
N ILE A 296 10.05 24.32 -7.55
CA ILE A 296 8.80 24.75 -6.89
C ILE A 296 8.90 24.56 -5.38
N GLY A 297 9.41 23.42 -4.90
CA GLY A 297 9.63 23.17 -3.47
C GLY A 297 10.62 24.17 -2.85
N PHE A 298 11.71 24.49 -3.56
CA PHE A 298 12.71 25.46 -3.10
C PHE A 298 12.15 26.89 -3.06
N VAL A 299 11.39 27.30 -4.09
CA VAL A 299 10.73 28.62 -4.12
C VAL A 299 9.61 28.70 -3.08
N GLY A 300 8.81 27.64 -2.94
CA GLY A 300 7.74 27.52 -1.95
C GLY A 300 8.27 27.62 -0.53
N ASN A 301 9.32 26.86 -0.19
CA ASN A 301 9.96 26.94 1.12
C ASN A 301 10.45 28.36 1.43
N ARG A 302 11.05 29.03 0.43
CA ARG A 302 11.54 30.41 0.61
C ARG A 302 10.41 31.43 0.79
N LEU A 303 9.29 31.25 0.10
CA LEU A 303 8.10 32.09 0.25
C LEU A 303 7.43 31.88 1.61
N ILE A 304 7.33 30.63 2.06
CA ILE A 304 6.77 30.27 3.37
C ILE A 304 7.64 30.85 4.49
N SER A 305 8.97 30.71 4.44
CA SER A 305 9.86 31.33 5.42
C SER A 305 9.71 32.86 5.45
N LYS A 306 9.62 33.51 4.28
CA LYS A 306 9.39 34.96 4.18
C LYS A 306 8.03 35.38 4.73
N PHE A 307 7.00 34.56 4.55
CA PHE A 307 5.66 34.80 5.08
C PHE A 307 5.65 34.72 6.60
N PHE A 308 6.31 33.71 7.19
CA PHE A 308 6.47 33.60 8.64
C PHE A 308 7.30 34.74 9.23
N GLU A 309 8.36 35.17 8.54
CA GLU A 309 9.18 36.31 8.95
C GLU A 309 8.41 37.64 8.92
N LEU A 310 7.53 37.83 7.93
CA LEU A 310 6.65 39.00 7.85
C LEU A 310 5.55 38.98 8.92
N ASN A 311 4.99 37.81 9.23
CA ASN A 311 3.97 37.68 10.27
C ASN A 311 4.55 37.79 11.68
N SER A 312 5.77 37.29 11.93
CA SER A 312 6.43 37.46 13.23
C SER A 312 6.89 38.91 13.45
N ALA A 313 7.32 39.62 12.39
CA ALA A 313 7.61 41.04 12.45
C ALA A 313 6.37 41.91 12.69
N ALA A 314 5.19 41.51 12.18
CA ALA A 314 3.93 42.21 12.41
C ALA A 314 3.39 42.05 13.85
N GLN A 315 3.73 40.96 14.55
CA GLN A 315 3.33 40.74 15.95
C GLN A 315 4.30 41.34 16.99
N ALA A 316 5.52 41.71 16.61
CA ALA A 316 6.52 42.28 17.53
C ALA A 316 6.48 43.82 17.64
N GLY A 317 5.64 44.51 16.86
CA GLY A 317 5.56 45.97 16.81
C GLY A 317 4.26 46.55 17.35
N GLY A 318 4.04 46.48 18.67
CA GLY A 318 2.79 46.98 19.26
C GLY A 318 2.83 47.20 20.77
N ASN A 319 3.90 47.80 21.30
CA ASN A 319 3.92 48.26 22.70
C ASN A 319 3.49 49.73 22.76
N PHE A 320 2.17 49.99 22.72
CA PHE A 320 1.60 51.29 23.06
C PHE A 320 1.44 51.37 24.57
N THR A 321 2.38 52.04 25.24
CA THR A 321 2.20 52.49 26.63
C THR A 321 1.23 53.68 26.63
N MET A 322 -0.05 53.43 26.94
CA MET A 322 -0.95 54.51 27.35
C MET A 322 -0.64 54.87 28.80
N GLN A 323 -0.06 56.05 28.93
CA GLN A 323 0.27 56.73 30.17
C GLN A 323 -1.04 57.16 30.86
N ASN A 324 -1.16 56.84 32.15
CA ASN A 324 -2.21 57.29 33.05
C ASN A 324 -2.36 58.82 33.03
N ASP A 325 -3.56 59.31 32.75
CA ASP A 325 -4.08 60.54 33.35
C ASP A 325 -5.54 60.32 33.76
N ARG A 326 -5.77 60.35 35.08
CA ARG A 326 -7.08 60.51 35.70
C ARG A 326 -7.58 61.94 35.45
N PRO A 327 -8.90 62.14 35.35
CA PRO A 327 -9.56 62.72 36.52
C PRO A 327 -10.90 62.06 36.87
N GLU A 328 -11.24 62.21 38.15
CA GLU A 328 -12.51 61.87 38.80
C GLU A 328 -13.71 62.57 38.15
N SER A 329 -14.85 61.87 38.10
CA SER A 329 -16.11 62.37 38.67
C SER A 329 -17.16 61.27 38.67
N ASP A 330 -17.92 61.27 39.76
CA ASP A 330 -19.04 60.41 40.08
C ASP A 330 -20.21 60.53 39.08
N ASP A 331 -20.97 59.43 38.99
CA ASP A 331 -22.39 59.37 39.34
C ASP A 331 -23.30 58.68 38.31
N ASP A 332 -24.21 57.92 38.92
CA ASP A 332 -25.52 57.49 38.50
C ASP A 332 -25.78 56.23 37.64
N GLY A 333 -26.75 55.48 38.14
CA GLY A 333 -27.11 54.12 37.72
C GLY A 333 -28.10 54.05 36.55
N GLY A 334 -28.38 52.81 36.14
CA GLY A 334 -29.40 52.53 35.14
C GLY A 334 -29.45 51.06 34.77
N ALA A 335 -30.49 50.39 35.23
CA ALA A 335 -30.81 49.02 34.88
C ALA A 335 -31.43 48.91 33.47
N GLY A 336 -31.17 47.79 32.80
CA GLY A 336 -32.17 47.10 31.99
C GLY A 336 -32.14 47.28 30.47
N GLU A 337 -32.30 46.12 29.82
CA GLU A 337 -33.00 45.91 28.54
C GLU A 337 -32.15 45.65 27.26
N MET A 338 -31.89 44.36 27.06
CA MET A 338 -32.31 43.55 25.91
C MET A 338 -32.37 44.14 24.49
N LEU A 339 -31.75 43.35 23.60
CA LEU A 339 -32.13 42.99 22.22
C LEU A 339 -31.51 43.76 21.03
N ALA A 340 -30.71 42.96 20.31
CA ALA A 340 -30.73 42.74 18.86
C ALA A 340 -30.00 43.73 17.94
N ALA A 341 -28.90 43.23 17.34
CA ALA A 341 -28.86 42.82 15.93
C ALA A 341 -27.45 43.04 15.35
N GLY A 342 -26.86 42.01 14.75
CA GLY A 342 -25.62 42.16 13.99
C GLY A 342 -24.88 40.85 13.79
N GLY A 343 -25.33 40.06 12.81
CA GLY A 343 -24.56 38.94 12.30
C GLY A 343 -23.22 39.37 11.71
N GLY A 344 -22.22 38.51 11.87
CA GLY A 344 -20.92 38.60 11.21
C GLY A 344 -20.19 37.29 11.44
N GLY A 345 -19.90 36.57 10.35
CA GLY A 345 -19.30 35.24 10.38
C GLY A 345 -17.98 35.22 11.16
N GLY A 346 -17.87 34.24 12.05
CA GLY A 346 -16.62 33.82 12.69
C GLY A 346 -16.18 32.49 12.08
N ASP A 347 -15.67 32.57 10.86
CA ASP A 347 -14.73 31.61 10.31
C ASP A 347 -13.37 31.88 11.00
N GLY A 348 -12.83 30.88 11.70
CA GLY A 348 -11.52 31.02 12.36
C GLY A 348 -11.38 30.42 13.76
N LEU A 349 -11.67 29.13 13.93
CA LEU A 349 -11.02 28.29 14.95
C LEU A 349 -10.64 26.94 14.34
N GLY A 350 -9.72 27.00 13.39
CA GLY A 350 -8.89 25.85 13.03
C GLY A 350 -7.60 25.91 13.82
N GLY A 351 -7.25 24.84 14.55
CA GLY A 351 -5.92 24.72 15.12
C GLY A 351 -5.77 23.96 16.44
N VAL A 352 -6.64 23.02 16.78
CA VAL A 352 -6.21 21.85 17.56
C VAL A 352 -6.42 20.67 16.64
N HIS A 353 -5.36 19.92 16.34
CA HIS A 353 -5.46 18.71 15.53
C HIS A 353 -6.62 17.87 16.04
N SER A 354 -7.66 17.68 15.23
CA SER A 354 -8.73 16.72 15.49
C SER A 354 -8.06 15.35 15.51
N LEU A 355 -7.63 14.93 16.70
CA LEU A 355 -7.01 13.65 16.94
C LEU A 355 -7.92 12.56 16.38
N ASN A 356 -7.34 11.69 15.54
CA ASN A 356 -8.08 10.69 14.80
C ASN A 356 -8.74 9.71 15.78
N GLY A 357 -10.04 9.83 16.03
CA GLY A 357 -10.76 8.99 17.00
C GLY A 357 -10.61 7.49 16.75
N ILE A 358 -10.28 7.11 15.52
CA ILE A 358 -10.05 5.72 15.14
C ILE A 358 -8.68 5.22 15.59
N GLU A 359 -7.65 6.07 15.62
CA GLU A 359 -6.36 5.68 16.21
C GLU A 359 -6.51 5.43 17.71
N ARG A 360 -7.30 6.26 18.40
CA ARG A 360 -7.66 6.02 19.81
C ARG A 360 -8.43 4.72 19.98
N PHE A 361 -9.34 4.39 19.05
CA PHE A 361 -10.04 3.12 19.08
C PHE A 361 -9.11 1.92 18.85
N LYS A 362 -8.13 2.01 17.96
CA LYS A 362 -7.14 0.95 17.75
C LYS A 362 -6.37 0.68 19.04
N VAL A 363 -5.79 1.71 19.65
CA VAL A 363 -5.07 1.58 20.94
C VAL A 363 -5.99 1.02 22.03
N PHE A 364 -7.25 1.46 22.10
CA PHE A 364 -8.22 0.95 23.06
C PHE A 364 -8.59 -0.52 22.82
N ALA A 365 -8.72 -0.94 21.57
CA ALA A 365 -9.01 -2.32 21.21
C ALA A 365 -7.82 -3.25 21.47
N ASP A 366 -6.59 -2.76 21.27
CA ASP A 366 -5.36 -3.51 21.54
C ASP A 366 -5.15 -3.71 23.06
N ASN A 367 -5.39 -2.66 23.86
CA ASN A 367 -5.22 -2.72 25.31
C ASN A 367 -6.38 -3.46 26.00
N THR A 368 -7.63 -3.21 25.59
CA THR A 368 -8.84 -3.70 26.27
C THR A 368 -9.87 -4.24 25.26
N PRO A 369 -9.60 -5.40 24.62
CA PRO A 369 -10.41 -5.89 23.50
C PRO A 369 -11.86 -6.16 23.90
N GLN A 370 -12.11 -6.69 25.10
CA GLN A 370 -13.45 -7.02 25.58
C GLN A 370 -14.34 -5.78 25.73
N GLU A 371 -13.77 -4.68 26.22
CA GLU A 371 -14.49 -3.41 26.36
C GLU A 371 -14.73 -2.72 25.03
N ALA A 372 -13.73 -2.74 24.13
CA ALA A 372 -13.90 -2.27 22.76
C ALA A 372 -15.06 -2.99 22.05
N ILE A 373 -15.19 -4.31 22.27
CA ILE A 373 -16.32 -5.09 21.74
C ILE A 373 -17.63 -4.68 22.40
N LEU A 374 -17.67 -4.48 23.72
CA LEU A 374 -18.89 -4.00 24.40
C LEU A 374 -19.31 -2.62 23.89
N LEU A 375 -18.36 -1.73 23.60
CA LEU A 375 -18.58 -0.43 23.00
C LEU A 375 -19.20 -0.54 21.61
N VAL A 376 -18.67 -1.43 20.77
CA VAL A 376 -19.21 -1.73 19.43
C VAL A 376 -20.61 -2.34 19.53
N LYS A 377 -20.82 -3.30 20.44
CA LYS A 377 -22.15 -3.89 20.71
C LYS A 377 -23.16 -2.85 21.18
N LYS A 378 -22.72 -1.92 22.03
CA LYS A 378 -23.52 -0.78 22.48
C LYS A 378 -23.91 0.11 21.30
N TRP A 379 -23.00 0.42 20.37
CA TRP A 379 -23.31 1.20 19.18
C TRP A 379 -24.29 0.49 18.24
N ILE A 380 -24.18 -0.84 18.09
CA ILE A 380 -25.12 -1.66 17.32
C ILE A 380 -26.50 -1.71 18.00
N ALA A 381 -26.54 -1.78 19.33
CA ALA A 381 -27.78 -1.85 20.09
C ALA A 381 -28.52 -0.50 20.19
N GLN A 382 -27.79 0.61 20.24
CA GLN A 382 -28.35 1.96 20.38
C GLN A 382 -29.00 2.49 19.11
N ASP A 383 -28.65 1.96 17.92
CA ASP A 383 -29.25 2.30 16.63
C ASP A 383 -29.27 3.82 16.33
N THR A 384 -28.28 4.56 16.87
CA THR A 384 -28.21 6.02 16.71
C THR A 384 -27.48 6.39 15.42
N LYS A 385 -27.81 7.55 14.83
CA LYS A 385 -27.11 8.08 13.64
C LYS A 385 -25.60 8.20 13.87
N SER A 386 -25.18 8.65 15.04
CA SER A 386 -23.76 8.77 15.41
C SER A 386 -23.09 7.42 15.61
N GLY A 387 -23.79 6.45 16.22
CA GLY A 387 -23.31 5.06 16.32
C GLY A 387 -23.14 4.40 14.94
N HIS A 388 -24.09 4.62 14.02
CA HIS A 388 -23.97 4.12 12.64
C HIS A 388 -22.81 4.76 11.89
N ALA A 389 -22.59 6.06 12.07
CA ALA A 389 -21.46 6.75 11.49
C ALA A 389 -20.13 6.22 12.06
N ALA A 390 -20.04 5.98 13.37
CA ALA A 390 -18.88 5.36 14.00
C ALA A 390 -18.57 3.96 13.46
N LEU A 391 -19.59 3.10 13.38
CA LEU A 391 -19.47 1.73 12.86
C LEU A 391 -19.00 1.70 11.40
N ARG A 392 -19.46 2.64 10.57
CA ARG A 392 -18.98 2.79 9.18
C ARG A 392 -17.55 3.33 9.13
N ALA A 393 -17.21 4.28 9.99
CA ALA A 393 -15.89 4.89 10.02
C ALA A 393 -14.83 3.86 10.42
N LEU A 394 -15.12 2.98 11.39
CA LEU A 394 -14.26 1.85 11.76
C LEU A 394 -13.93 0.98 10.54
N VAL A 395 -14.93 0.57 9.76
CA VAL A 395 -14.71 -0.29 8.59
C VAL A 395 -13.91 0.41 7.48
N GLN A 396 -14.01 1.73 7.38
CA GLN A 396 -13.30 2.50 6.35
C GLN A 396 -11.83 2.80 6.68
N GLN A 397 -11.46 2.87 7.98
CA GLN A 397 -10.14 3.36 8.41
C GLN A 397 -9.34 2.38 9.29
N ILE A 398 -9.96 1.30 9.78
CA ILE A 398 -9.24 0.23 10.49
C ILE A 398 -8.78 -0.86 9.52
N ASP A 399 -7.63 -1.45 9.81
CA ASP A 399 -7.05 -2.55 9.05
C ASP A 399 -7.90 -3.83 9.20
N ASN A 400 -7.99 -4.62 8.13
CA ASN A 400 -8.83 -5.82 8.09
C ASN A 400 -8.46 -6.85 9.18
N SER A 401 -7.21 -6.88 9.65
CA SER A 401 -6.77 -7.76 10.75
C SER A 401 -7.49 -7.43 12.07
N ALA A 402 -7.42 -6.18 12.52
CA ALA A 402 -8.05 -5.74 13.77
C ALA A 402 -9.59 -5.85 13.73
N LEU A 403 -10.21 -5.57 12.57
CA LEU A 403 -11.65 -5.78 12.38
C LEU A 403 -12.04 -7.25 12.51
N THR A 404 -11.19 -8.18 12.04
CA THR A 404 -11.49 -9.62 12.10
C THR A 404 -11.65 -10.10 13.54
N ASP A 405 -10.82 -9.60 14.46
CA ASP A 405 -10.89 -10.00 15.87
C ASP A 405 -12.13 -9.45 16.58
N ILE A 406 -12.54 -8.22 16.24
CA ILE A 406 -13.81 -7.64 16.69
C ILE A 406 -14.99 -8.47 16.14
N PHE A 407 -14.96 -8.83 14.85
CA PHE A 407 -16.01 -9.62 14.23
C PHE A 407 -16.11 -11.04 14.80
N LYS A 408 -15.01 -11.69 15.21
CA LYS A 408 -15.05 -13.02 15.84
C LYS A 408 -15.87 -13.03 17.13
N MET A 409 -15.90 -11.92 17.86
CA MET A 409 -16.60 -11.81 19.15
C MET A 409 -18.03 -11.23 19.04
N LEU A 410 -18.45 -10.84 17.85
CA LEU A 410 -19.83 -10.45 17.53
C LEU A 410 -20.66 -11.66 17.08
N SER A 411 -21.93 -11.65 17.45
CA SER A 411 -22.90 -12.65 17.01
C SER A 411 -23.33 -12.41 15.55
N GLU A 412 -23.75 -13.46 14.84
CA GLU A 412 -24.27 -13.35 13.46
C GLU A 412 -25.37 -12.29 13.26
N PRO A 413 -26.37 -12.12 14.16
CA PRO A 413 -27.35 -11.04 14.01
C PRO A 413 -26.74 -9.64 14.15
N GLU A 414 -25.73 -9.46 15.01
CA GLU A 414 -25.01 -8.18 15.14
C GLU A 414 -24.20 -7.88 13.87
N LYS A 415 -23.55 -8.90 13.30
CA LYS A 415 -22.82 -8.79 12.03
C LYS A 415 -23.74 -8.40 10.87
N ALA A 416 -24.92 -9.01 10.79
CA ALA A 416 -25.91 -8.71 9.75
C ALA A 416 -26.37 -7.23 9.83
N LYS A 417 -26.68 -6.76 11.05
CA LYS A 417 -27.04 -5.34 11.29
C LYS A 417 -25.90 -4.39 10.92
N TRP A 418 -24.67 -4.70 11.32
CA TRP A 418 -23.53 -3.86 10.94
C TRP A 418 -23.32 -3.86 9.41
N ARG A 419 -23.43 -5.00 8.74
CA ARG A 419 -23.30 -5.11 7.28
C ARG A 419 -24.32 -4.26 6.53
N GLU A 420 -25.57 -4.20 6.99
CA GLU A 420 -26.61 -3.36 6.39
C GLU A 420 -26.24 -1.86 6.39
N LEU A 421 -25.50 -1.43 7.41
CA LEU A 421 -25.03 -0.05 7.53
C LEU A 421 -23.92 0.29 6.54
N LEU A 422 -23.19 -0.68 5.97
CA LEU A 422 -22.01 -0.42 5.12
C LEU A 422 -22.34 -0.03 3.68
N ASN A 423 -23.61 -0.08 3.28
CA ASN A 423 -24.06 0.20 1.90
C ASN A 423 -23.84 1.64 1.44
N LYS A 424 -23.46 2.56 2.34
CA LYS A 424 -23.19 3.95 2.00
C LYS A 424 -21.88 4.43 2.63
N PRO A 425 -20.85 4.80 1.84
CA PRO A 425 -19.62 5.34 2.37
C PRO A 425 -19.88 6.70 3.04
N LEU A 426 -19.12 6.99 4.10
CA LEU A 426 -19.16 8.30 4.77
C LEU A 426 -18.48 9.38 3.92
N ASN A 427 -19.07 10.57 3.93
CA ASN A 427 -18.41 11.76 3.40
C ASN A 427 -17.39 12.30 4.42
N ALA A 428 -16.43 13.13 3.97
CA ALA A 428 -15.37 13.69 4.83
C ALA A 428 -15.91 14.39 6.11
N ASN A 429 -17.02 15.13 6.01
CA ASN A 429 -17.64 15.78 7.17
C ASN A 429 -18.29 14.78 8.14
N GLU A 430 -18.94 13.73 7.62
CA GLU A 430 -19.55 12.69 8.44
C GLU A 430 -18.47 11.82 9.12
N LEU A 431 -17.34 11.64 8.44
CA LEU A 431 -16.17 10.93 8.93
C LEU A 431 -15.51 11.68 10.10
N SER A 432 -15.37 13.01 10.01
CA SER A 432 -14.90 13.84 11.13
C SER A 432 -15.83 13.72 12.34
N LEU A 433 -17.15 13.84 12.14
CA LEU A 433 -18.13 13.70 13.22
C LEU A 433 -18.15 12.30 13.83
N ALA A 434 -17.94 11.26 13.01
CA ALA A 434 -17.81 9.89 13.47
C ALA A 434 -16.55 9.72 14.34
N ASN A 435 -15.42 10.28 13.92
CA ASN A 435 -14.17 10.25 14.68
C ASN A 435 -14.31 10.96 16.03
N ASP A 436 -14.96 12.13 16.07
CA ASP A 436 -15.22 12.85 17.32
C ASP A 436 -16.13 12.03 18.26
N TYR A 437 -17.16 11.39 17.71
CA TYR A 437 -18.06 10.54 18.48
C TYR A 437 -17.36 9.30 19.05
N ILE A 438 -16.56 8.60 18.23
CA ILE A 438 -15.75 7.44 18.65
C ILE A 438 -14.83 7.86 19.80
N SER A 439 -14.09 8.95 19.61
CA SER A 439 -13.16 9.50 20.60
C SER A 439 -13.86 9.80 21.92
N ASN A 440 -15.00 10.49 21.89
CA ASN A 440 -15.76 10.82 23.09
C ASN A 440 -16.32 9.59 23.81
N GLN A 441 -16.75 8.55 23.08
CA GLN A 441 -17.26 7.33 23.68
C GLN A 441 -16.16 6.50 24.35
N ILE A 442 -14.95 6.46 23.77
CA ILE A 442 -13.78 5.80 24.37
C ILE A 442 -13.34 6.54 25.64
N VAL A 443 -13.28 7.87 25.59
CA VAL A 443 -12.95 8.67 26.77
C VAL A 443 -13.94 8.39 27.90
N GLN A 444 -15.24 8.30 27.60
CA GLN A 444 -16.28 7.97 28.58
C GLN A 444 -16.19 6.55 29.13
N SER A 445 -15.62 5.59 28.39
CA SER A 445 -15.49 4.21 28.86
C SER A 445 -14.24 3.99 29.72
N VAL A 446 -13.16 4.72 29.48
CA VAL A 446 -11.88 4.54 30.19
C VAL A 446 -11.69 5.51 31.36
N ILE A 447 -12.21 6.74 31.25
CA ILE A 447 -11.90 7.82 32.19
C ILE A 447 -13.21 8.40 32.70
N LEU A 448 -13.28 8.67 34.01
CA LEU A 448 -14.40 9.42 34.59
C LEU A 448 -14.33 10.87 34.09
N PRO A 449 -15.20 11.31 33.16
CA PRO A 449 -15.05 12.60 32.48
C PRO A 449 -15.22 13.79 33.42
N SER A 450 -15.75 13.56 34.63
CA SER A 450 -15.85 14.59 35.65
C SER A 450 -14.48 15.01 36.17
N VAL A 451 -13.51 14.10 36.29
CA VAL A 451 -12.32 14.32 37.16
C VAL A 451 -11.11 14.92 36.43
N ILE A 452 -10.97 14.67 35.13
CA ILE A 452 -9.83 15.14 34.33
C ILE A 452 -10.24 16.31 33.44
N GLU A 453 -9.41 17.34 33.32
CA GLU A 453 -9.73 18.51 32.50
C GLU A 453 -8.74 18.69 31.34
N ASP A 454 -7.45 18.32 31.51
CA ASP A 454 -6.42 18.44 30.47
C ASP A 454 -6.50 17.32 29.41
N PRO A 455 -6.81 17.64 28.12
CA PRO A 455 -6.83 16.69 26.98
C PRO A 455 -5.58 15.83 26.83
N ASN A 456 -4.40 16.33 27.22
CA ASN A 456 -3.15 15.57 27.08
C ASN A 456 -3.02 14.47 28.13
N THR A 457 -3.49 14.73 29.36
CA THR A 457 -3.50 13.74 30.44
C THR A 457 -4.42 12.58 30.08
N TYR A 458 -5.53 12.87 29.39
CA TYR A 458 -6.41 11.83 28.82
C TYR A 458 -5.68 10.89 27.87
N ASP A 459 -4.92 11.43 26.91
CA ASP A 459 -4.18 10.61 25.94
C ASP A 459 -3.10 9.75 26.60
N LEU A 460 -2.46 10.24 27.66
CA LEU A 460 -1.48 9.48 28.42
C LEU A 460 -2.13 8.35 29.22
N LEU A 461 -3.30 8.59 29.80
CA LEU A 461 -4.04 7.58 30.55
C LEU A 461 -4.60 6.47 29.65
N LEU A 462 -5.05 6.80 28.44
CA LEU A 462 -5.50 5.80 27.46
C LEU A 462 -4.37 4.86 26.99
N LYS A 463 -3.11 5.32 27.08
CA LYS A 463 -1.93 4.55 26.71
C LYS A 463 -1.34 3.73 27.87
N LEU A 464 -1.89 3.85 29.08
CA LEU A 464 -1.46 3.04 30.20
C LEU A 464 -1.91 1.59 30.02
N ASN A 465 -1.01 0.68 30.36
CA ASN A 465 -1.33 -0.73 30.58
C ASN A 465 -1.08 -1.09 32.06
N ALA A 466 -1.56 -2.25 32.48
CA ALA A 466 -1.43 -2.72 33.87
C ALA A 466 0.04 -2.81 34.32
N GLU A 467 0.94 -3.28 33.44
CA GLU A 467 2.38 -3.38 33.73
C GLU A 467 3.05 -2.02 33.98
N MET A 468 2.69 -0.99 33.21
CA MET A 468 3.21 0.36 33.40
C MET A 468 2.76 0.94 34.73
N ILE A 469 1.54 0.65 35.16
CA ILE A 469 1.08 1.10 36.48
C ILE A 469 1.89 0.43 37.60
N ASN A 470 2.24 -0.85 37.47
CA ASN A 470 3.14 -1.52 38.42
C ASN A 470 4.53 -0.84 38.46
N GLN A 471 5.08 -0.49 37.30
CA GLN A 471 6.37 0.22 37.22
C GLN A 471 6.30 1.64 37.81
N ILE A 472 5.18 2.33 37.63
CA ILE A 472 4.95 3.64 38.25
C ILE A 472 4.81 3.48 39.76
N TYR A 473 4.13 2.42 40.23
CA TYR A 473 3.93 2.14 41.65
C TYR A 473 5.25 1.99 42.39
N GLU A 474 6.23 1.27 41.82
CA GLU A 474 7.55 1.10 42.41
C GLU A 474 8.28 2.43 42.66
N LYS A 475 7.99 3.47 41.86
CA LYS A 475 8.66 4.78 41.98
C LYS A 475 7.84 5.83 42.71
N ASP A 476 6.54 5.92 42.45
CA ASP A 476 5.63 6.89 43.07
C ASP A 476 4.23 6.28 43.34
N PRO A 477 4.06 5.57 44.48
CA PRO A 477 2.78 4.96 44.89
C PRO A 477 1.61 5.95 44.97
N TYR A 478 1.91 7.20 45.30
CA TYR A 478 0.91 8.24 45.46
C TYR A 478 0.27 8.62 44.11
N ILE A 479 1.06 8.67 43.05
CA ILE A 479 0.56 8.97 41.70
C ILE A 479 -0.32 7.85 41.17
N VAL A 480 0.03 6.59 41.43
CA VAL A 480 -0.83 5.45 41.07
C VAL A 480 -2.20 5.54 41.72
N SER A 481 -2.22 5.93 43.00
CA SER A 481 -3.47 6.09 43.75
C SER A 481 -4.35 7.22 43.19
N LEU A 482 -3.74 8.30 42.72
CA LEU A 482 -4.44 9.40 42.03
C LEU A 482 -4.97 8.96 40.65
N VAL A 483 -4.17 8.18 39.91
CA VAL A 483 -4.50 7.69 38.58
C VAL A 483 -5.65 6.68 38.63
N LEU A 484 -5.64 5.74 39.59
CA LEU A 484 -6.71 4.74 39.74
C LEU A 484 -8.06 5.36 40.08
N ASN A 485 -8.08 6.45 40.87
CA ASN A 485 -9.31 7.20 41.14
C ASN A 485 -9.86 7.97 39.92
N ALA A 486 -9.08 8.09 38.85
CA ALA A 486 -9.51 8.76 37.62
C ALA A 486 -9.90 7.78 36.49
N LEU A 487 -9.58 6.49 36.66
CA LEU A 487 -9.81 5.42 35.68
C LEU A 487 -11.15 4.72 35.93
N SER A 488 -11.62 3.96 34.95
CA SER A 488 -12.84 3.15 35.06
C SER A 488 -12.67 1.96 36.00
N ASP A 489 -13.76 1.55 36.66
CA ASP A 489 -13.77 0.41 37.60
C ASP A 489 -13.23 -0.89 36.98
N SER A 490 -13.47 -1.09 35.68
CA SER A 490 -13.04 -2.28 34.94
C SER A 490 -11.53 -2.30 34.71
N PHE A 491 -10.94 -1.18 34.32
CA PHE A 491 -9.50 -1.05 34.17
C PHE A 491 -8.80 -1.10 35.54
N VAL A 492 -9.38 -0.50 36.58
CA VAL A 492 -8.88 -0.63 37.96
C VAL A 492 -8.83 -2.10 38.39
N ALA A 493 -9.89 -2.87 38.14
CA ALA A 493 -9.92 -4.29 38.45
C ALA A 493 -8.83 -5.08 37.69
N GLU A 494 -8.58 -4.72 36.43
CA GLU A 494 -7.50 -5.30 35.63
C GLU A 494 -6.12 -5.02 36.24
N VAL A 495 -5.79 -3.77 36.56
CA VAL A 495 -4.47 -3.49 37.16
C VAL A 495 -4.33 -4.17 38.53
N LEU A 496 -5.36 -4.15 39.37
CA LEU A 496 -5.31 -4.83 40.67
C LEU A 496 -5.13 -6.35 40.53
N SER A 497 -5.65 -6.96 39.46
CA SER A 497 -5.44 -8.39 39.18
C SER A 497 -4.02 -8.74 38.75
N SER A 498 -3.26 -7.75 38.25
CA SER A 498 -1.86 -7.89 37.83
C SER A 498 -0.85 -7.61 38.95
N CYS A 499 -1.29 -7.00 40.06
CA CYS A 499 -0.45 -6.65 41.21
C CYS A 499 -0.33 -7.82 42.21
N GLU A 500 0.75 -7.84 42.99
CA GLU A 500 0.86 -8.74 44.15
C GLU A 500 -0.12 -8.34 45.26
N SER A 501 -0.60 -9.31 46.04
CA SER A 501 -1.64 -9.10 47.07
C SER A 501 -1.28 -8.02 48.09
N GLU A 502 0.00 -7.89 48.47
CA GLU A 502 0.45 -6.87 49.43
C GLU A 502 0.44 -5.46 48.82
N THR A 503 0.80 -5.35 47.53
CA THR A 503 0.71 -4.11 46.76
C THR A 503 -0.73 -3.66 46.57
N VAL A 504 -1.65 -4.60 46.31
CA VAL A 504 -3.09 -4.33 46.18
C VAL A 504 -3.64 -3.67 47.45
N ASP A 505 -3.33 -4.22 48.63
CA ASP A 505 -3.82 -3.67 49.90
C ASP A 505 -3.32 -2.25 50.14
N GLN A 506 -2.05 -1.98 49.83
CA GLN A 506 -1.45 -0.65 49.96
C GLN A 506 -2.08 0.36 48.99
N ILE A 507 -2.24 -0.02 47.72
CA ILE A 507 -2.89 0.79 46.68
C ILE A 507 -4.33 1.13 47.08
N LEU A 508 -5.09 0.16 47.59
CA LEU A 508 -6.47 0.37 48.01
C LEU A 508 -6.54 1.31 49.21
N MET A 509 -5.67 1.13 50.21
CA MET A 509 -5.64 2.01 51.38
C MET A 509 -5.30 3.46 51.01
N SER A 510 -4.34 3.69 50.11
CA SER A 510 -3.98 5.03 49.66
C SER A 510 -5.04 5.64 48.74
N SER A 511 -5.67 4.84 47.88
CA SER A 511 -6.69 5.31 46.93
C SER A 511 -7.98 5.74 47.61
N VAL A 512 -8.39 5.09 48.71
CA VAL A 512 -9.63 5.42 49.45
C VAL A 512 -9.59 6.80 50.10
N ILE A 513 -8.39 7.32 50.41
CA ILE A 513 -8.22 8.60 51.11
C ILE A 513 -8.34 9.80 50.15
N ILE A 514 -8.08 9.58 48.86
CA ILE A 514 -7.98 10.62 47.84
C ILE A 514 -9.36 11.16 47.47
N LYS A 515 -9.46 12.49 47.39
CA LYS A 515 -10.68 13.18 46.94
C LYS A 515 -10.59 13.59 45.48
N GLU A 516 -11.74 13.74 44.82
CA GLU A 516 -11.83 14.18 43.42
C GLU A 516 -11.07 15.50 43.16
N GLN A 517 -11.12 16.44 44.10
CA GLN A 517 -10.41 17.71 44.01
C GLN A 517 -8.89 17.53 44.00
N GLU A 518 -8.37 16.58 44.77
CA GLU A 518 -6.93 16.30 44.82
C GLU A 518 -6.43 15.71 43.50
N VAL A 519 -7.26 14.92 42.81
CA VAL A 519 -6.95 14.43 41.46
C VAL A 519 -6.87 15.58 40.47
N ARG A 520 -7.82 16.54 40.53
CA ARG A 520 -7.80 17.76 39.70
C ARG A 520 -6.55 18.60 39.94
N ASP A 521 -6.24 18.88 41.20
CA ASP A 521 -5.13 19.75 41.59
C ASP A 521 -3.76 19.12 41.23
N ASN A 522 -3.68 17.78 41.14
CA ASN A 522 -2.46 17.05 40.80
C ASN A 522 -2.34 16.63 39.33
N GLN A 523 -3.24 17.05 38.43
CA GLN A 523 -3.20 16.67 37.01
C GLN A 523 -1.85 16.98 36.34
N ALA A 524 -1.22 18.11 36.67
CA ALA A 524 0.09 18.48 36.10
C ALA A 524 1.20 17.48 36.49
N ARG A 525 1.17 16.99 37.72
CA ARG A 525 2.13 16.00 38.23
C ARG A 525 1.86 14.61 37.66
N ILE A 526 0.58 14.23 37.53
CA ILE A 526 0.16 13.00 36.85
C ILE A 526 0.71 13.02 35.41
N LYS A 527 0.49 14.12 34.68
CA LYS A 527 1.00 14.29 33.31
C LYS A 527 2.53 14.16 33.23
N GLU A 528 3.25 14.85 34.12
CA GLU A 528 4.72 14.80 34.15
C GLU A 528 5.21 13.36 34.36
N VAL A 529 4.68 12.65 35.34
CA VAL A 529 5.08 11.27 35.64
C VAL A 529 4.69 10.35 34.49
N LEU A 530 3.46 10.42 33.99
CA LEU A 530 2.99 9.56 32.90
C LEU A 530 3.76 9.77 31.60
N SER A 531 4.13 11.02 31.28
CA SER A 531 4.89 11.33 30.07
C SER A 531 6.25 10.62 30.04
N GLN A 532 6.91 10.45 31.20
CA GLN A 532 8.19 9.73 31.29
C GLN A 532 8.10 8.24 30.92
N TYR A 533 6.94 7.60 31.14
CA TYR A 533 6.73 6.18 30.84
C TYR A 533 6.09 5.96 29.47
N VAL A 534 5.22 6.88 29.03
CA VAL A 534 4.50 6.76 27.75
C VAL A 534 5.33 7.28 26.58
N GLU A 535 6.12 8.35 26.74
CA GLU A 535 6.98 8.87 25.65
C GLU A 535 8.24 8.01 25.45
N SER A 536 8.72 7.32 26.49
CA SER A 536 9.93 6.50 26.42
C SER A 536 9.79 5.25 25.55
N LYS A 537 8.56 4.83 25.20
CA LYS A 537 8.31 3.73 24.25
C LYS A 537 7.77 4.18 22.89
N SER A 538 7.48 5.47 22.70
CA SER A 538 7.01 5.95 21.39
C SER A 538 8.20 6.11 20.45
N LYS A 539 8.33 5.18 19.49
CA LYS A 539 9.23 5.15 18.31
C LYS A 539 10.23 6.31 18.27
N LEU A 540 11.38 6.13 18.91
CA LEU A 540 12.49 7.07 18.79
C LEU A 540 12.86 7.19 17.30
N PRO A 541 12.93 8.40 16.70
CA PRO A 541 13.18 8.55 15.26
C PRO A 541 14.54 8.03 14.79
N PHE A 542 15.44 7.74 15.74
CA PHE A 542 16.71 7.08 15.45
C PHE A 542 16.56 5.57 15.33
N VAL A 543 15.60 4.95 16.01
CA VAL A 543 15.30 3.51 15.90
C VAL A 543 14.90 3.16 14.46
N ASP A 544 14.02 3.94 13.83
CA ASP A 544 13.65 3.74 12.42
C ASP A 544 14.87 3.85 11.49
N LYS A 545 15.79 4.78 11.77
CA LYS A 545 17.04 4.89 11.00
C LYS A 545 17.96 3.69 11.19
N LEU A 546 18.00 3.13 12.41
CA LEU A 546 18.74 1.89 12.66
C LEU A 546 18.17 0.75 11.82
N TYR A 547 16.85 0.71 11.61
CA TYR A 547 16.19 -0.32 10.80
C TYR A 547 16.60 -0.25 9.33
N ASP A 548 16.66 0.94 8.76
CA ASP A 548 17.07 1.13 7.36
C ASP A 548 18.56 0.82 7.13
N ILE A 549 19.37 0.96 8.18
CA ILE A 549 20.82 0.78 8.12
C ILE A 549 21.23 -0.69 8.35
N LEU A 550 20.44 -1.47 9.11
CA LEU A 550 20.71 -2.88 9.45
C LEU A 550 21.14 -3.77 8.26
N PRO A 551 20.52 -3.71 7.07
CA PRO A 551 20.92 -4.57 5.96
C PRO A 551 22.31 -4.28 5.38
N ASN A 552 22.88 -3.12 5.68
CA ASN A 552 24.09 -2.60 5.03
C ASN A 552 25.30 -2.49 5.97
N VAL A 553 25.14 -2.80 7.26
CA VAL A 553 26.24 -2.73 8.25
C VAL A 553 27.07 -4.01 8.28
N SER A 554 28.27 -3.91 8.87
CA SER A 554 29.07 -5.09 9.21
C SER A 554 28.44 -5.86 10.36
N ALA A 555 28.73 -7.17 10.47
CA ALA A 555 28.20 -8.02 11.54
C ALA A 555 28.51 -7.49 12.96
N THR A 556 29.68 -6.88 13.14
CA THR A 556 30.10 -6.27 14.41
C THR A 556 29.21 -5.09 14.81
N VAL A 557 28.94 -4.20 13.86
CA VAL A 557 28.06 -3.04 14.07
C VAL A 557 26.61 -3.48 14.20
N GLU A 558 26.19 -4.48 13.41
CA GLU A 558 24.87 -5.08 13.49
C GLU A 558 24.57 -5.61 14.90
N LYS A 559 25.52 -6.34 15.49
CA LYS A 559 25.42 -6.82 16.88
C LYS A 559 25.27 -5.68 17.89
N SER A 560 26.03 -4.58 17.72
CA SER A 560 25.87 -3.39 18.56
C SER A 560 24.51 -2.71 18.39
N ILE A 561 23.98 -2.68 17.16
CA ILE A 561 22.64 -2.16 16.87
C ILE A 561 21.60 -3.02 17.59
N PHE A 562 21.61 -4.34 17.41
CA PHE A 562 20.65 -5.24 18.08
C PHE A 562 20.72 -5.13 19.62
N ASN A 563 21.91 -5.04 20.20
CA ASN A 563 22.06 -4.81 21.64
C ASN A 563 21.48 -3.47 22.12
N THR A 564 21.57 -2.43 21.28
CA THR A 564 20.97 -1.12 21.56
C THR A 564 19.45 -1.18 21.40
N LEU A 565 18.95 -1.83 20.34
CA LEU A 565 17.51 -2.02 20.09
C LEU A 565 16.85 -2.78 21.25
N LYS A 566 17.50 -3.82 21.76
CA LYS A 566 17.04 -4.59 22.93
C LYS A 566 16.73 -3.70 24.15
N GLN A 567 17.54 -2.67 24.40
CA GLN A 567 17.38 -1.80 25.57
C GLN A 567 16.24 -0.78 25.43
N ASN A 568 15.81 -0.50 24.20
CA ASN A 568 14.93 0.63 23.89
C ASN A 568 13.57 0.21 23.30
N ILE A 569 13.36 -1.08 23.02
CA ILE A 569 12.19 -1.61 22.31
C ILE A 569 11.60 -2.79 23.09
N ASN A 570 10.29 -3.01 22.94
CA ASN A 570 9.61 -4.18 23.50
C ASN A 570 10.09 -5.49 22.82
N VAL A 571 9.85 -6.62 23.48
CA VAL A 571 10.28 -7.94 22.98
C VAL A 571 9.58 -8.28 21.67
N GLU A 572 8.32 -7.90 21.52
CA GLU A 572 7.49 -8.21 20.35
C GLU A 572 8.00 -7.49 19.10
N GLU A 573 8.16 -6.16 19.12
CA GLU A 573 8.69 -5.42 17.96
C GLU A 573 10.16 -5.82 17.70
N PHE A 574 10.94 -6.11 18.74
CA PHE A 574 12.30 -6.62 18.57
C PHE A 574 12.30 -7.98 17.85
N THR A 575 11.37 -8.87 18.17
CA THR A 575 11.26 -10.20 17.55
C THR A 575 10.80 -10.09 16.11
N GLU A 576 9.75 -9.32 15.84
CA GLU A 576 9.27 -9.06 14.47
C GLU A 576 10.38 -8.47 13.59
N LEU A 577 11.13 -7.54 14.14
CA LEU A 577 12.24 -6.92 13.43
C LEU A 577 13.39 -7.89 13.16
N SER A 578 13.74 -8.69 14.15
CA SER A 578 14.75 -9.72 14.03
C SER A 578 14.34 -10.77 13.01
N GLN A 579 13.05 -11.09 12.89
CA GLN A 579 12.53 -11.98 11.84
C GLN A 579 12.64 -11.34 10.45
N LYS A 580 12.34 -10.05 10.32
CA LYS A 580 12.40 -9.34 9.03
C LYS A 580 13.83 -9.16 8.51
N ASN A 581 14.77 -8.84 9.39
CA ASN A 581 16.16 -8.54 8.99
C ASN A 581 17.13 -9.71 9.22
N PHE A 582 16.75 -10.78 9.92
CA PHE A 582 17.56 -11.94 10.32
C PHE A 582 19.00 -11.60 10.79
N PRO A 583 19.29 -11.64 12.11
CA PRO A 583 20.59 -11.30 12.66
C PRO A 583 21.75 -12.08 12.03
N SER A 584 22.86 -11.40 11.71
CA SER A 584 24.03 -12.04 11.10
C SER A 584 24.69 -13.10 11.99
N GLU A 585 24.56 -12.97 13.31
CA GLU A 585 25.12 -13.91 14.29
C GLU A 585 24.38 -15.26 14.28
N LEU A 586 23.11 -15.28 13.88
CA LEU A 586 22.30 -16.50 13.81
C LEU A 586 22.52 -17.30 12.53
N VAL A 587 23.29 -16.79 11.57
CA VAL A 587 23.50 -17.47 10.28
C VAL A 587 24.24 -18.79 10.45
N SER A 588 25.15 -18.90 11.42
CA SER A 588 25.85 -20.16 11.73
C SER A 588 24.97 -21.20 12.41
N GLU A 589 23.83 -20.79 12.98
CA GLU A 589 22.90 -21.67 13.70
C GLU A 589 21.74 -22.14 12.81
N LEU A 590 21.67 -21.66 11.57
CA LEU A 590 20.65 -22.07 10.61
C LEU A 590 20.69 -23.59 10.35
N PRO A 591 19.53 -24.20 9.99
CA PRO A 591 19.47 -25.61 9.67
C PRO A 591 20.51 -26.01 8.61
N SER A 592 21.20 -27.12 8.86
CA SER A 592 22.28 -27.59 7.96
C SER A 592 21.81 -27.85 6.53
N LYS A 593 20.55 -28.23 6.35
CA LYS A 593 19.91 -28.39 5.03
C LYS A 593 19.83 -27.04 4.31
N PHE A 594 19.25 -26.02 4.95
CA PHE A 594 19.19 -24.65 4.45
C PHE A 594 20.57 -24.14 4.03
N LEU A 595 21.55 -24.23 4.93
CA LEU A 595 22.89 -23.71 4.72
C LEU A 595 23.58 -24.40 3.55
N LYS A 596 23.36 -25.71 3.39
CA LYS A 596 23.92 -26.48 2.28
C LYS A 596 23.34 -26.03 0.95
N GLU A 597 22.03 -25.81 0.90
CA GLU A 597 21.37 -25.33 -0.31
C GLU A 597 21.72 -23.87 -0.62
N ALA A 598 21.82 -23.02 0.40
CA ALA A 598 22.29 -21.65 0.28
C ALA A 598 23.72 -21.60 -0.29
N LEU A 599 24.64 -22.36 0.29
CA LEU A 599 26.01 -22.47 -0.22
C LEU A 599 26.05 -23.07 -1.63
N ALA A 600 25.23 -24.07 -1.94
CA ALA A 600 25.19 -24.65 -3.28
C ALA A 600 24.83 -23.63 -4.36
N ASN A 601 23.84 -22.77 -4.08
CA ASN A 601 23.36 -21.75 -5.02
C ASN A 601 24.14 -20.43 -4.98
N TYR A 602 25.05 -20.25 -4.02
CA TYR A 602 25.91 -19.07 -3.98
C TYR A 602 26.90 -19.09 -5.17
N ASP A 603 27.46 -17.95 -5.54
CA ASP A 603 28.46 -17.88 -6.61
C ASP A 603 29.78 -18.54 -6.17
N LEU A 604 30.44 -19.29 -7.06
CA LEU A 604 31.67 -20.01 -6.72
C LEU A 604 32.81 -19.05 -6.34
N GLY A 605 33.01 -17.96 -7.10
CA GLY A 605 34.07 -17.00 -6.81
C GLY A 605 33.88 -16.35 -5.44
N LYS A 606 32.63 -15.99 -5.13
CA LYS A 606 32.27 -15.43 -3.82
C LYS A 606 32.38 -16.45 -2.69
N LYS A 607 32.03 -17.73 -2.92
CA LYS A 607 32.25 -18.83 -1.97
C LYS A 607 33.72 -18.98 -1.60
N VAL A 608 34.59 -18.98 -2.61
CA VAL A 608 36.04 -19.10 -2.39
C VAL A 608 36.54 -17.93 -1.55
N SER A 609 36.14 -16.69 -1.87
CA SER A 609 36.51 -15.52 -1.07
C SER A 609 35.99 -15.58 0.37
N LEU A 610 34.73 -16.00 0.55
CA LEU A 610 34.10 -16.17 1.86
C LEU A 610 34.85 -17.19 2.73
N LEU A 611 34.99 -18.42 2.23
CA LEU A 611 35.54 -19.53 2.98
C LEU A 611 37.04 -19.37 3.23
N PHE A 612 37.78 -18.76 2.29
CA PHE A 612 39.20 -18.51 2.48
C PHE A 612 39.47 -17.43 3.54
N ALA A 613 38.57 -16.45 3.71
CA ALA A 613 38.71 -15.37 4.68
C ALA A 613 38.28 -15.77 6.12
N MET A 614 37.62 -16.92 6.28
CA MET A 614 37.18 -17.44 7.59
C MET A 614 38.32 -18.05 8.40
N GLU A 615 38.08 -18.24 9.70
CA GLU A 615 38.98 -19.03 10.54
C GLU A 615 38.93 -20.51 10.15
N ASP A 616 40.03 -21.24 10.38
CA ASP A 616 40.18 -22.62 9.91
C ASP A 616 39.07 -23.56 10.41
N SER A 617 38.59 -23.37 11.65
CA SER A 617 37.50 -24.15 12.25
C SER A 617 36.17 -23.94 11.54
N GLU A 618 35.77 -22.68 11.34
CA GLU A 618 34.54 -22.31 10.64
C GLU A 618 34.60 -22.71 9.16
N ARG A 619 35.75 -22.48 8.53
CA ARG A 619 35.99 -22.87 7.14
C ARG A 619 35.79 -24.37 6.94
N LEU A 620 36.34 -25.21 7.82
CA LEU A 620 36.17 -26.66 7.75
C LEU A 620 34.70 -27.06 7.93
N TYR A 621 34.00 -26.45 8.89
CA TYR A 621 32.57 -26.70 9.10
C TYR A 621 31.74 -26.42 7.84
N TYR A 622 31.87 -25.24 7.24
CA TYR A 622 31.11 -24.88 6.03
C TYR A 622 31.54 -25.69 4.79
N LEU A 623 32.83 -26.02 4.68
CA LEU A 623 33.30 -26.87 3.59
C LEU A 623 32.73 -28.28 3.71
N ASP A 624 32.70 -28.88 4.90
CA ASP A 624 32.19 -30.24 5.10
C ASP A 624 30.67 -30.32 4.88
N LEU A 625 29.96 -29.24 5.19
CA LEU A 625 28.52 -29.10 4.98
C LEU A 625 28.15 -29.04 3.49
N PHE A 626 28.91 -28.28 2.70
CA PHE A 626 28.67 -28.10 1.26
C PHE A 626 29.34 -29.19 0.40
N ALA A 627 30.61 -29.49 0.68
CA ALA A 627 31.50 -30.31 -0.12
C ALA A 627 32.33 -31.24 0.80
N PRO A 628 31.73 -32.32 1.32
CA PRO A 628 32.44 -33.25 2.18
C PRO A 628 33.63 -33.88 1.46
N ASP A 629 34.61 -34.33 2.25
CA ASP A 629 35.84 -34.93 1.74
C ASP A 629 35.57 -36.09 0.76
N GLY A 630 36.30 -36.09 -0.36
CA GLY A 630 36.14 -37.06 -1.44
C GLY A 630 35.10 -36.71 -2.50
N THR A 631 34.42 -35.57 -2.39
CA THR A 631 33.53 -35.06 -3.45
C THR A 631 34.28 -34.21 -4.47
N LYS A 632 33.83 -34.22 -5.73
CA LYS A 632 34.38 -33.33 -6.79
C LYS A 632 34.29 -31.85 -6.45
N ALA A 633 33.27 -31.45 -5.68
CA ALA A 633 33.12 -30.07 -5.21
C ALA A 633 34.25 -29.67 -4.26
N ARG A 634 34.71 -30.60 -3.40
CA ARG A 634 35.84 -30.38 -2.50
C ARG A 634 37.14 -30.21 -3.28
N ASP A 635 37.37 -31.08 -4.27
CA ASP A 635 38.54 -30.98 -5.15
C ASP A 635 38.60 -29.64 -5.89
N LEU A 636 37.44 -29.19 -6.40
CA LEU A 636 37.33 -27.92 -7.11
C LEU A 636 37.59 -26.73 -6.18
N MET A 637 37.04 -26.74 -4.96
CA MET A 637 37.31 -25.71 -3.95
C MET A 637 38.80 -25.68 -3.57
N GLN A 638 39.45 -26.83 -3.44
CA GLN A 638 40.87 -26.90 -3.11
C GLN A 638 41.74 -26.31 -4.22
N ILE A 639 41.43 -26.60 -5.49
CA ILE A 639 42.14 -26.01 -6.64
C ILE A 639 42.02 -24.47 -6.62
N GLU A 640 40.84 -23.94 -6.32
CA GLU A 640 40.63 -22.49 -6.21
C GLU A 640 41.38 -21.89 -5.02
N PHE A 641 41.41 -22.56 -3.87
CA PHE A 641 42.22 -22.12 -2.72
C PHE A 641 43.71 -22.12 -3.04
N ASP A 642 44.23 -23.17 -3.65
CA ASP A 642 45.63 -23.23 -4.10
C ASP A 642 45.93 -22.11 -5.11
N SER A 643 44.98 -21.77 -5.99
CA SER A 643 45.11 -20.64 -6.91
C SER A 643 45.16 -19.30 -6.18
N VAL A 644 44.39 -19.11 -5.11
CA VAL A 644 44.42 -17.90 -4.28
C VAL A 644 45.73 -17.82 -3.50
N GLU A 645 46.23 -18.93 -2.98
CA GLU A 645 47.51 -18.96 -2.25
C GLU A 645 48.71 -18.61 -3.11
N ARG A 646 48.69 -18.97 -4.41
CA ARG A 646 49.76 -18.62 -5.37
C ARG A 646 49.77 -17.15 -5.74
N ASP A 647 48.65 -16.44 -5.60
CA ASP A 647 48.52 -15.03 -5.92
C ASP A 647 48.39 -14.19 -4.64
N GLU A 648 49.52 -13.70 -4.14
CA GLU A 648 49.60 -12.87 -2.93
C GLU A 648 48.73 -11.62 -3.00
N MET A 649 48.51 -11.03 -4.19
CA MET A 649 47.66 -9.85 -4.33
C MET A 649 46.18 -10.22 -4.13
N ARG A 650 45.74 -11.31 -4.75
CA ARG A 650 44.38 -11.84 -4.58
C ARG A 650 44.13 -12.27 -3.14
N LYS A 651 45.09 -12.96 -2.52
CA LYS A 651 45.05 -13.36 -1.11
C LYS A 651 44.88 -12.17 -0.17
N SER A 652 45.73 -11.16 -0.31
CA SER A 652 45.66 -9.95 0.51
C SER A 652 44.32 -9.23 0.34
N LYS A 653 43.80 -9.15 -0.89
CA LYS A 653 42.49 -8.54 -1.18
C LYS A 653 41.33 -9.30 -0.52
N ILE A 654 41.36 -10.63 -0.54
CA ILE A 654 40.32 -11.46 0.09
C ILE A 654 40.35 -11.31 1.61
N ILE A 655 41.54 -11.34 2.22
CA ILE A 655 41.69 -11.17 3.68
C ILE A 655 41.25 -9.76 4.12
N ALA A 656 41.61 -8.72 3.37
CA ALA A 656 41.17 -7.35 3.65
C ALA A 656 39.65 -7.17 3.46
N GLY A 657 39.04 -7.94 2.56
CA GLY A 657 37.60 -7.94 2.27
C GLY A 657 36.78 -9.00 3.02
N LYS A 658 37.29 -9.53 4.15
CA LYS A 658 36.61 -10.57 4.95
C LYS A 658 35.18 -10.17 5.32
N ASP A 659 35.03 -9.00 5.93
CA ASP A 659 33.73 -8.49 6.41
C ASP A 659 32.75 -8.21 5.26
N ASP A 660 33.26 -7.75 4.12
CA ASP A 660 32.47 -7.50 2.92
C ASP A 660 31.93 -8.82 2.32
N SER A 661 32.79 -9.84 2.25
CA SER A 661 32.43 -11.18 1.76
C SER A 661 31.38 -11.83 2.65
N TRP A 662 31.55 -11.72 3.98
CA TRP A 662 30.56 -12.22 4.95
C TRP A 662 29.23 -11.47 4.83
N ARG A 663 29.26 -10.13 4.77
CA ARG A 663 28.05 -9.31 4.61
C ARG A 663 27.28 -9.66 3.33
N GLU A 664 27.98 -9.89 2.23
CA GLU A 664 27.36 -10.30 0.97
C GLU A 664 26.68 -11.67 1.09
N PHE A 665 27.32 -12.63 1.76
CA PHE A 665 26.73 -13.93 2.04
C PHE A 665 25.50 -13.83 2.94
N VAL A 666 25.56 -13.06 4.03
CA VAL A 666 24.40 -12.83 4.92
C VAL A 666 23.25 -12.20 4.15
N LYS A 667 23.51 -11.22 3.27
CA LYS A 667 22.48 -10.61 2.40
C LYS A 667 21.84 -11.63 1.46
N PHE A 668 22.63 -12.54 0.90
CA PHE A 668 22.13 -13.64 0.07
C PHE A 668 21.24 -14.60 0.88
N VAL A 669 21.70 -15.00 2.08
CA VAL A 669 20.94 -15.83 3.03
C VAL A 669 19.60 -15.18 3.39
N ARG A 670 19.58 -13.91 3.79
CA ARG A 670 18.35 -13.14 4.08
C ARG A 670 17.35 -13.16 2.93
N THR A 671 17.85 -12.93 1.71
CA THR A 671 17.02 -12.95 0.49
C THR A 671 16.40 -14.32 0.25
N ARG A 672 17.12 -15.39 0.60
CA ARG A 672 16.64 -16.77 0.48
C ARG A 672 15.59 -17.11 1.54
N ILE A 673 15.83 -16.74 2.81
CA ILE A 673 14.87 -16.91 3.91
C ILE A 673 13.51 -16.27 3.55
N THR A 674 13.52 -15.13 2.88
CA THR A 674 12.29 -14.44 2.46
C THR A 674 11.53 -15.19 1.34
N LYS A 675 12.23 -16.00 0.53
CA LYS A 675 11.66 -16.69 -0.65
C LYS A 675 11.18 -18.12 -0.33
N GLU A 676 11.89 -18.85 0.52
CA GLU A 676 11.58 -20.24 0.84
C GLU A 676 10.56 -20.32 2.00
N LYS A 677 9.47 -21.07 1.77
CA LYS A 677 8.40 -21.23 2.77
C LYS A 677 8.60 -22.43 3.68
N ASP A 678 9.32 -23.45 3.21
CA ASP A 678 9.32 -24.78 3.83
C ASP A 678 10.06 -24.81 5.17
N GLU A 679 11.08 -23.98 5.35
CA GLU A 679 11.88 -23.90 6.58
C GLU A 679 11.60 -22.64 7.41
N LYS A 680 10.58 -21.87 7.01
CA LYS A 680 10.27 -20.57 7.63
C LYS A 680 9.97 -20.70 9.13
N THR A 681 9.23 -21.72 9.55
CA THR A 681 8.84 -21.92 10.96
C THR A 681 10.04 -22.26 11.85
N GLU A 682 11.00 -23.06 11.35
CA GLU A 682 12.20 -23.42 12.10
C GLU A 682 13.10 -22.20 12.30
N ILE A 683 13.23 -21.37 11.27
CA ILE A 683 13.98 -20.11 11.30
C ILE A 683 13.29 -19.09 12.23
N GLU A 684 11.96 -18.97 12.19
CA GLU A 684 11.20 -18.09 13.09
C GLU A 684 11.35 -18.50 14.56
N ASN A 685 11.34 -19.81 14.85
CA ASN A 685 11.57 -20.33 16.19
C ASN A 685 12.98 -20.04 16.68
N LEU A 686 13.99 -20.14 15.81
CA LEU A 686 15.38 -19.82 16.13
C LEU A 686 15.52 -18.34 16.53
N VAL A 687 14.93 -17.43 15.76
CA VAL A 687 14.90 -15.99 16.10
C VAL A 687 14.14 -15.74 17.41
N HIS A 688 13.02 -16.42 17.62
CA HIS A 688 12.22 -16.28 18.84
C HIS A 688 13.00 -16.70 20.08
N ASN A 689 13.65 -17.87 20.04
CA ASN A 689 14.47 -18.38 21.14
C ASN A 689 15.64 -17.44 21.43
N TRP A 690 16.34 -16.97 20.38
CA TRP A 690 17.43 -16.01 20.52
C TRP A 690 16.97 -14.67 21.12
N ALA A 691 15.81 -14.17 20.70
CA ALA A 691 15.23 -12.95 21.25
C ALA A 691 14.87 -13.14 22.74
N GLN A 692 14.26 -14.27 23.11
CA GLN A 692 13.96 -14.59 24.50
C GLN A 692 15.22 -14.72 25.36
N ASP A 693 16.24 -15.44 24.89
CA ASP A 693 17.52 -15.59 25.59
C ASP A 693 18.21 -14.24 25.82
N LEU A 694 18.13 -13.35 24.83
CA LEU A 694 18.65 -12.00 24.97
C LEU A 694 17.89 -11.21 26.04
N TYR A 695 16.55 -11.18 26.03
CA TYR A 695 15.79 -10.48 27.07
C TYR A 695 15.87 -11.14 28.44
N GLY A 696 16.44 -12.35 28.49
CA GLY A 696 16.44 -13.22 29.64
C GLY A 696 15.12 -13.98 29.67
N SER A 697 15.18 -15.30 29.81
CA SER A 697 14.05 -16.05 30.34
C SER A 697 13.58 -15.31 31.58
N VAL A 698 12.30 -14.95 31.64
CA VAL A 698 11.63 -14.52 32.88
C VAL A 698 11.54 -15.74 33.79
N GLU A 699 12.68 -16.33 34.16
CA GLU A 699 12.85 -17.02 35.41
C GLU A 699 13.18 -15.93 36.41
N THR A 700 12.15 -15.57 37.18
CA THR A 700 12.23 -14.87 38.46
C THR A 700 13.60 -15.12 39.11
N ARG A 701 14.49 -14.12 39.09
CA ARG A 701 15.65 -14.09 39.98
C ARG A 701 15.19 -13.47 41.29
N PRO A 702 14.98 -14.26 42.37
CA PRO A 702 14.93 -13.68 43.70
C PRO A 702 16.35 -13.21 44.05
N ASP A 703 16.43 -12.11 44.77
CA ASP A 703 17.63 -11.53 45.38
C ASP A 703 18.59 -10.76 44.45
N LEU A 704 18.26 -9.49 44.21
CA LEU A 704 19.28 -8.43 44.17
C LEU A 704 19.40 -7.81 45.55
N LYS A 705 20.37 -8.30 46.33
CA LYS A 705 20.85 -7.60 47.53
C LYS A 705 21.55 -6.31 47.12
N VAL A 706 21.07 -5.22 47.71
CA VAL A 706 21.62 -3.87 47.70
C VAL A 706 23.09 -3.87 48.14
N ALA A 707 23.92 -3.11 47.42
CA ALA A 707 25.18 -2.56 47.90
C ALA A 707 25.15 -1.04 47.75
#